data_AF-A0A9P1BEI2-F1
#
_entry.id   AF-A0A9P1BEI2-F1
#
_cell.length_a   1.000
_cell.length_b   1.000
_cell.length_c   1.000
_cell.angle_alpha   90.00
_cell.angle_beta   90.00
_cell.angle_gamma   90.00
#
_symmetry.space_group_name_H-M   'P 1'
#
loop_
_entity.id
_entity.type
_entity.pdbx_description
1 polymer ?
#
loop_
_entity_poly.entity_id
_entity_poly.type
_entity_poly.pdbx_seq_one_letter_code
_entity_poly.pdbx_strand_id
1 'polypeptide(L)'
;MAMKKAVRDPGELCELLSLSGNLVPEARRAAEQFGLFVPREYLQRMTVGDPGDPLFRQVLPLGVELDETPGFTADPLEEYEATLSPGLLQKYHGRALLVTTGACAIHCRYCFRRHFPYSTAPRSTAAWQPALECLAADPSLHEVILSGGDPLTLVDRLLSQLVDELQQIPHLRRLRIHTRLPIVIPQRVNDELLAWLQGTRLTPVVVVHANHPQEIDAEVAASLGRLVDSGIPVLNQAVLLAGVNDDADVLAGLCERLVNLRVMPYYLHLLDRVSSTAHFEVPEARGRRLIKELSARLPGYAVPRLTRETPGEVALQQAAALLSPQQDEVCLYYSAPTVRLGSPGSDAAMRDRAREALAEAVFSDARKQLPAALGERVTTIVGQQNPAHGLLVAADEWRANLIVIGARGLGRLQRLLLGSVSRKVAEEATIPVLVARGAPAESTDSPQRVLLCCDGSETSQHAADFLEKFDFPAGSTGQVVTVVESVFAGEVPEWLEEQARESDEEAMAHVWAEEHEKQREVKETLMVDYCEHLPPMFHDSKPLVVEGLPAEQILASIRREQISLVVVGARGLSRWARLMVGSTSEKLLAHAIRARLAAATEHSYLRDFVYGAMDGAVTTFAVVSGTAGAALSPTIAIILGMANLLADGFSMAVGNYLSTKTEREVVERARRMEESHIDQIPEGEREEIRQIFAGKGFEGEMLEQIVEVITHDRRQWVDTMITEEHGLRRNIVGGDRCCRIGLWGGSLAARYHGLNRTMKRLAWLTDIHLNWLTVDQTTEFFEQLAAVEANALLLSGDISEAPELTRHLRLLAECSPRPVYFVLGNHDFYFSSIREVREVTRHLSAEIDNLHWLTDRTVEALSDKTGIVGHDGWADARLGDYVRSFVSMNDSRLIDEFVGLNKEQRLDVLHALGDEAARHFTKVLPEALNRFSHVLLLTHVPPYREACWYDGHISNDEWLPHFSCRAVGDVLVSIMAQHPDKRLTVLCGHTHGEGECLPLPNLRVLTGGAEYGHPAVQQVLEVE
;
A
#
# COMPACT_ATOMS: atom_id res chain seq x y z
N MET A 1 33.16 -19.63 19.69
CA MET A 1 34.11 -20.77 19.78
C MET A 1 34.08 -21.65 18.53
N ALA A 2 32.91 -21.93 17.96
CA ALA A 2 32.69 -22.69 16.72
C ALA A 2 33.56 -22.23 15.51
N MET A 3 33.49 -20.95 15.13
CA MET A 3 34.28 -20.40 14.00
C MET A 3 35.80 -20.59 14.12
N LYS A 4 36.35 -20.62 15.35
CA LYS A 4 37.79 -20.89 15.56
C LYS A 4 38.15 -22.32 15.17
N LYS A 5 37.24 -23.27 15.40
CA LYS A 5 37.40 -24.71 15.10
C LYS A 5 36.96 -25.10 13.69
N ALA A 6 36.56 -24.14 12.86
CA ALA A 6 36.12 -24.39 11.49
C ALA A 6 37.24 -24.99 10.63
N VAL A 7 36.87 -25.93 9.78
CA VAL A 7 37.76 -26.56 8.79
C VAL A 7 38.00 -25.58 7.64
N ARG A 8 39.27 -25.43 7.26
CA ARG A 8 39.71 -24.47 6.22
C ARG A 8 40.55 -25.10 5.12
N ASP A 9 41.00 -26.34 5.31
CA ASP A 9 41.71 -27.09 4.29
C ASP A 9 40.75 -28.12 3.64
N PRO A 10 40.59 -28.14 2.30
CA PRO A 10 39.82 -29.16 1.61
C PRO A 10 40.32 -30.59 1.87
N GLY A 11 41.63 -30.78 2.09
CA GLY A 11 42.20 -32.08 2.46
C GLY A 11 41.68 -32.56 3.82
N GLU A 12 41.78 -31.72 4.85
CA GLU A 12 41.22 -32.00 6.18
C GLU A 12 39.72 -32.33 6.10
N LEU A 13 38.94 -31.60 5.32
CA LEU A 13 37.50 -31.88 5.14
C LEU A 13 37.25 -33.26 4.52
N CYS A 14 37.97 -33.60 3.44
CA CYS A 14 37.85 -34.90 2.79
C CYS A 14 38.28 -36.05 3.71
N GLU A 15 39.35 -35.87 4.49
CA GLU A 15 39.81 -36.85 5.48
C GLU A 15 38.76 -37.11 6.56
N LEU A 16 38.17 -36.04 7.13
CA LEU A 16 37.11 -36.14 8.13
C LEU A 16 35.85 -36.86 7.61
N LEU A 17 35.59 -36.78 6.31
CA LEU A 17 34.47 -37.45 5.65
C LEU A 17 34.85 -38.80 5.01
N SER A 18 36.08 -39.28 5.18
CA SER A 18 36.56 -40.53 4.55
C SER A 18 36.43 -40.54 3.02
N LEU A 19 36.63 -39.39 2.36
CA LEU A 19 36.56 -39.22 0.91
C LEU A 19 37.95 -39.25 0.25
N SER A 20 38.05 -39.88 -0.93
CA SER A 20 39.32 -40.19 -1.60
C SER A 20 40.15 -38.98 -2.07
N GLY A 21 41.48 -39.13 -2.12
CA GLY A 21 42.44 -38.05 -2.37
C GLY A 21 42.50 -37.48 -3.80
N ASN A 22 41.80 -38.03 -4.78
CA ASN A 22 41.86 -37.53 -6.17
C ASN A 22 41.21 -36.15 -6.33
N LEU A 23 40.28 -35.77 -5.46
CA LEU A 23 39.61 -34.46 -5.46
C LEU A 23 40.44 -33.36 -4.76
N VAL A 24 41.36 -33.75 -3.86
CA VAL A 24 42.04 -32.82 -2.94
C VAL A 24 43.00 -31.84 -3.65
N PRO A 25 43.82 -32.24 -4.64
CA PRO A 25 44.71 -31.32 -5.33
C PRO A 25 43.94 -30.19 -6.04
N GLU A 26 42.88 -30.55 -6.77
CA GLU A 26 42.02 -29.61 -7.48
C GLU A 26 41.20 -28.73 -6.53
N ALA A 27 40.70 -29.30 -5.43
CA ALA A 27 39.98 -28.55 -4.41
C ALA A 27 40.88 -27.53 -3.69
N ARG A 28 42.13 -27.89 -3.39
CA ARG A 28 43.10 -26.93 -2.82
C ARG A 28 43.41 -25.80 -3.79
N ARG A 29 43.57 -26.10 -5.08
CA ARG A 29 43.78 -25.08 -6.12
C ARG A 29 42.60 -24.11 -6.23
N ALA A 30 41.38 -24.61 -6.26
CA ALA A 30 40.17 -23.77 -6.26
C ALA A 30 39.99 -22.97 -4.96
N ALA A 31 40.46 -23.49 -3.83
CA ALA A 31 40.45 -22.79 -2.54
C ALA A 31 41.37 -21.55 -2.50
N GLU A 32 42.36 -21.43 -3.38
CA GLU A 32 43.22 -20.24 -3.46
C GLU A 32 42.44 -19.01 -3.93
N GLN A 33 41.44 -19.18 -4.80
CA GLN A 33 40.59 -18.07 -5.28
C GLN A 33 39.47 -17.73 -4.28
N PHE A 34 38.84 -18.75 -3.70
CA PHE A 34 37.78 -18.58 -2.69
C PHE A 34 37.92 -19.70 -1.67
N GLY A 35 38.43 -19.37 -0.48
CA GLY A 35 38.84 -20.36 0.53
C GLY A 35 37.68 -21.23 1.05
N LEU A 36 38.03 -22.39 1.61
CA LEU A 36 37.09 -23.21 2.37
C LEU A 36 36.89 -22.62 3.77
N PHE A 37 35.66 -22.60 4.25
CA PHE A 37 35.35 -22.32 5.65
C PHE A 37 34.09 -23.09 6.04
N VAL A 38 34.24 -24.12 6.90
CA VAL A 38 33.14 -25.00 7.31
C VAL A 38 33.14 -25.21 8.83
N PRO A 39 32.10 -24.75 9.56
CA PRO A 39 31.95 -25.05 10.98
C PRO A 39 31.78 -26.55 11.24
N ARG A 40 32.23 -27.03 12.39
CA ARG A 40 32.12 -28.47 12.73
C ARG A 40 30.68 -28.92 12.85
N GLU A 41 29.81 -28.02 13.31
CA GLU A 41 28.37 -28.20 13.45
C GLU A 41 27.69 -28.40 12.08
N TYR A 42 28.23 -27.82 11.00
CA TYR A 42 27.75 -28.06 9.64
C TYR A 42 28.33 -29.36 9.06
N LEU A 43 29.62 -29.62 9.30
CA LEU A 43 30.28 -30.86 8.87
C LEU A 43 29.60 -32.11 9.46
N GLN A 44 29.21 -32.08 10.74
CA GLN A 44 28.57 -33.22 11.43
C GLN A 44 27.25 -33.68 10.79
N ARG A 45 26.60 -32.84 9.99
CA ARG A 45 25.38 -33.19 9.25
C ARG A 45 25.65 -33.84 7.91
N MET A 46 26.88 -33.84 7.42
CA MET A 46 27.26 -34.49 6.15
C MET A 46 27.34 -36.01 6.30
N THR A 47 27.01 -36.71 5.23
CA THR A 47 27.10 -38.17 5.15
C THR A 47 28.54 -38.60 4.92
N VAL A 48 29.13 -39.30 5.90
CA VAL A 48 30.50 -39.83 5.79
C VAL A 48 30.58 -40.85 4.64
N GLY A 49 31.58 -40.71 3.78
CA GLY A 49 31.83 -41.58 2.64
C GLY A 49 31.00 -41.25 1.39
N ASP A 50 30.12 -40.23 1.42
CA ASP A 50 29.31 -39.85 0.27
C ASP A 50 29.82 -38.57 -0.43
N PRO A 51 30.47 -38.66 -1.60
CA PRO A 51 30.87 -37.50 -2.38
C PRO A 51 29.69 -36.78 -3.06
N GLY A 52 28.51 -37.43 -3.08
CA GLY A 52 27.25 -36.89 -3.57
C GLY A 52 26.49 -36.05 -2.54
N ASP A 53 26.98 -35.99 -1.30
CA ASP A 53 26.28 -35.34 -0.20
C ASP A 53 25.95 -33.86 -0.53
N PRO A 54 24.67 -33.44 -0.38
CA PRO A 54 24.22 -32.11 -0.80
C PRO A 54 24.78 -30.99 0.08
N LEU A 55 25.16 -31.25 1.33
CA LEU A 55 25.79 -30.26 2.20
C LEU A 55 27.26 -30.10 1.84
N PHE A 56 27.95 -31.21 1.52
CA PHE A 56 29.33 -31.23 1.06
C PHE A 56 29.51 -30.48 -0.26
N ARG A 57 28.61 -30.71 -1.22
CA ARG A 57 28.60 -29.99 -2.52
C ARG A 57 28.51 -28.48 -2.38
N GLN A 58 27.78 -27.99 -1.38
CA GLN A 58 27.64 -26.55 -1.13
C GLN A 58 28.91 -25.88 -0.60
N VAL A 59 29.93 -26.63 -0.16
CA VAL A 59 31.13 -26.08 0.52
C VAL A 59 32.46 -26.52 -0.08
N LEU A 60 32.55 -27.68 -0.72
CA LEU A 60 33.82 -28.15 -1.29
C LEU A 60 34.19 -27.32 -2.53
N PRO A 61 35.36 -26.66 -2.58
CA PRO A 61 35.87 -26.05 -3.79
C PRO A 61 36.15 -27.12 -4.86
N LEU A 62 35.69 -26.90 -6.09
CA LEU A 62 35.93 -27.82 -7.20
C LEU A 62 36.80 -27.19 -8.29
N GLY A 63 37.58 -28.02 -8.99
CA GLY A 63 38.41 -27.55 -10.11
C GLY A 63 37.60 -26.83 -11.21
N VAL A 64 36.35 -27.24 -11.44
CA VAL A 64 35.42 -26.62 -12.41
C VAL A 64 35.07 -25.16 -12.08
N GLU A 65 35.35 -24.71 -10.86
CA GLU A 65 35.18 -23.30 -10.47
C GLU A 65 36.24 -22.39 -11.08
N LEU A 66 37.35 -22.96 -11.53
CA LEU A 66 38.44 -22.22 -12.18
C LEU A 66 38.15 -21.97 -13.67
N ASP A 67 37.11 -22.60 -14.22
CA ASP A 67 36.75 -22.48 -15.62
C ASP A 67 35.99 -21.16 -15.87
N GLU A 68 36.45 -20.40 -16.86
CA GLU A 68 35.73 -19.23 -17.34
C GLU A 68 34.51 -19.67 -18.15
N THR A 69 33.32 -19.29 -17.69
CA THR A 69 32.06 -19.63 -18.36
C THR A 69 31.41 -18.37 -18.94
N PRO A 70 31.09 -18.33 -20.25
CA PRO A 70 30.41 -17.19 -20.85
C PRO A 70 29.09 -16.84 -20.15
N GLY A 71 28.86 -15.55 -19.93
CA GLY A 71 27.65 -15.05 -19.27
C GLY A 71 27.68 -15.09 -17.73
N PHE A 72 28.83 -15.45 -17.12
CA PHE A 72 29.04 -15.39 -15.68
C PHE A 72 30.05 -14.30 -15.31
N THR A 73 29.66 -13.33 -14.48
CA THR A 73 30.46 -12.11 -14.17
C THR A 73 30.79 -11.99 -12.68
N ALA A 74 31.73 -11.11 -12.32
CA ALA A 74 32.12 -10.92 -10.91
C ALA A 74 31.07 -10.17 -10.06
N ASP A 75 30.17 -9.41 -10.69
CA ASP A 75 29.06 -8.69 -10.06
C ASP A 75 27.80 -8.85 -10.92
N PRO A 76 27.16 -10.03 -10.90
CA PRO A 76 26.01 -10.31 -11.76
C PRO A 76 24.77 -9.50 -11.40
N LEU A 77 24.75 -8.86 -10.23
CA LEU A 77 23.64 -8.10 -9.72
C LEU A 77 23.90 -6.59 -9.70
N GLU A 78 25.00 -6.11 -10.30
CA GLU A 78 25.37 -4.69 -10.36
C GLU A 78 25.33 -4.00 -8.97
N GLU A 79 25.75 -4.70 -7.90
CA GLU A 79 25.68 -4.18 -6.53
C GLU A 79 26.56 -2.94 -6.34
N TYR A 80 27.65 -2.81 -7.12
CA TYR A 80 28.49 -1.60 -7.06
C TYR A 80 27.71 -0.33 -7.39
N GLU A 81 26.84 -0.39 -8.39
CA GLU A 81 26.11 0.77 -8.90
C GLU A 81 24.97 1.21 -7.98
N ALA A 82 24.47 0.29 -7.14
CA ALA A 82 23.42 0.57 -6.17
C ALA A 82 23.94 1.20 -4.85
N THR A 83 25.23 1.47 -4.74
CA THR A 83 25.87 1.99 -3.53
C THR A 83 25.58 3.48 -3.34
N LEU A 84 24.77 3.84 -2.35
CA LEU A 84 24.50 5.24 -1.97
C LEU A 84 25.65 5.84 -1.14
N SER A 85 26.22 5.03 -0.28
CA SER A 85 27.26 5.40 0.70
C SER A 85 28.07 4.13 1.02
N PRO A 86 29.33 4.19 1.48
CA PRO A 86 30.10 2.99 1.79
C PRO A 86 29.34 2.00 2.68
N GLY A 87 29.02 0.83 2.10
CA GLY A 87 28.26 -0.22 2.77
C GLY A 87 26.74 -0.05 2.74
N LEU A 88 26.17 1.00 2.15
CA LEU A 88 24.72 1.17 1.99
C LEU A 88 24.31 1.05 0.51
N LEU A 89 23.46 0.09 0.22
CA LEU A 89 22.94 -0.20 -1.12
C LEU A 89 21.44 0.13 -1.17
N GLN A 90 20.97 0.83 -2.18
CA GLN A 90 19.52 1.02 -2.43
C GLN A 90 19.19 0.62 -3.85
N LYS A 91 18.76 -0.63 -4.01
CA LYS A 91 18.27 -1.17 -5.28
C LYS A 91 16.76 -0.97 -5.48
N TYR A 92 16.02 -0.79 -4.38
CA TYR A 92 14.56 -0.82 -4.37
C TYR A 92 14.00 0.38 -3.62
N HIS A 93 12.86 0.89 -4.08
CA HIS A 93 12.12 1.93 -3.37
C HIS A 93 11.71 1.46 -1.97
N GLY A 94 11.78 2.36 -0.99
CA GLY A 94 11.30 2.11 0.36
C GLY A 94 12.21 1.28 1.27
N ARG A 95 13.29 0.70 0.74
CA ARG A 95 14.21 -0.13 1.53
C ARG A 95 15.66 0.01 1.08
N ALA A 96 16.57 -0.03 2.03
CA ALA A 96 18.01 -0.05 1.77
C ALA A 96 18.68 -1.24 2.46
N LEU A 97 19.76 -1.74 1.89
CA LEU A 97 20.58 -2.83 2.41
C LEU A 97 21.89 -2.27 2.97
N LEU A 98 22.16 -2.55 4.23
CA LEU A 98 23.37 -2.18 4.93
C LEU A 98 24.30 -3.40 5.04
N VAL A 99 25.44 -3.34 4.36
CA VAL A 99 26.56 -4.28 4.46
C VAL A 99 27.25 -4.05 5.80
N THR A 100 26.92 -4.89 6.77
CA THR A 100 27.40 -4.80 8.15
C THR A 100 28.80 -5.38 8.34
N THR A 101 29.17 -6.36 7.53
CA THR A 101 30.43 -7.11 7.60
C THR A 101 30.67 -7.87 6.31
N GLY A 102 31.94 -8.19 6.02
CA GLY A 102 32.29 -9.14 4.96
C GLY A 102 32.61 -10.55 5.44
N ALA A 103 32.57 -10.79 6.75
CA ALA A 103 32.82 -12.10 7.31
C ALA A 103 31.59 -13.00 7.14
N CYS A 104 31.84 -14.27 6.81
CA CYS A 104 30.84 -15.34 6.83
C CYS A 104 31.27 -16.43 7.81
N ALA A 105 30.31 -17.15 8.39
CA ALA A 105 30.58 -18.36 9.16
C ALA A 105 30.70 -19.62 8.30
N ILE A 106 30.38 -19.53 7.00
CA ILE A 106 30.53 -20.59 6.01
C ILE A 106 30.79 -19.96 4.64
N HIS A 107 31.60 -20.59 3.79
CA HIS A 107 31.82 -20.14 2.42
C HIS A 107 31.00 -20.99 1.45
N CYS A 108 29.82 -20.49 1.07
CA CYS A 108 28.94 -21.13 0.10
C CYS A 108 29.59 -21.10 -1.29
N ARG A 109 29.73 -22.24 -1.96
CA ARG A 109 30.33 -22.28 -3.32
C ARG A 109 29.51 -21.57 -4.38
N TYR A 110 28.23 -21.33 -4.11
CA TYR A 110 27.29 -20.59 -4.96
C TYR A 110 27.11 -19.11 -4.54
N CYS A 111 28.01 -18.56 -3.70
CA CYS A 111 27.88 -17.20 -3.19
C CYS A 111 28.01 -16.14 -4.30
N PHE A 112 26.93 -15.39 -4.58
CA PHE A 112 26.93 -14.30 -5.55
C PHE A 112 27.82 -13.11 -5.15
N ARG A 113 28.16 -12.97 -3.86
CA ARG A 113 29.09 -11.96 -3.33
C ARG A 113 30.52 -12.45 -3.14
N ARG A 114 30.90 -13.61 -3.71
CA ARG A 114 32.26 -14.15 -3.54
C ARG A 114 33.37 -13.22 -4.05
N HIS A 115 33.05 -12.30 -4.97
CA HIS A 115 33.97 -11.29 -5.50
C HIS A 115 33.71 -9.87 -4.97
N PHE A 116 32.84 -9.70 -3.97
CA PHE A 116 32.50 -8.40 -3.41
C PHE A 116 33.69 -7.81 -2.60
N PRO A 117 34.02 -6.51 -2.72
CA PRO A 117 35.20 -5.87 -2.17
C PRO A 117 34.95 -5.48 -0.72
N TYR A 118 34.81 -6.48 0.14
CA TYR A 118 34.57 -6.28 1.58
C TYR A 118 35.70 -5.51 2.31
N SER A 119 36.81 -5.22 1.64
CA SER A 119 37.84 -4.30 2.13
C SER A 119 37.32 -2.87 2.35
N THR A 120 36.28 -2.46 1.60
CA THR A 120 35.69 -1.11 1.68
C THR A 120 34.45 -1.04 2.56
N ALA A 121 33.96 -2.20 3.06
CA ALA A 121 32.80 -2.24 3.95
C ALA A 121 33.14 -1.64 5.33
N PRO A 122 32.22 -0.89 5.95
CA PRO A 122 32.43 -0.27 7.26
C PRO A 122 32.69 -1.32 8.35
N ARG A 123 33.72 -1.10 9.18
CA ARG A 123 34.23 -2.07 10.19
C ARG A 123 34.10 -1.60 11.64
N SER A 124 33.47 -0.46 11.88
CA SER A 124 33.27 0.13 13.21
C SER A 124 31.96 0.90 13.23
N THR A 125 31.45 1.19 14.43
CA THR A 125 30.27 2.04 14.63
C THR A 125 30.44 3.40 13.95
N ALA A 126 31.59 4.05 14.13
CA ALA A 126 31.91 5.31 13.44
C ALA A 126 31.92 5.19 11.90
N ALA A 127 32.18 4.00 11.36
CA ALA A 127 32.17 3.78 9.92
C ALA A 127 30.74 3.61 9.35
N TRP A 128 29.72 3.34 10.18
CA TRP A 128 28.31 3.30 9.76
C TRP A 128 27.66 4.68 9.71
N GLN A 129 28.26 5.69 10.34
CA GLN A 129 27.72 7.04 10.40
C GLN A 129 27.30 7.61 9.04
N PRO A 130 28.09 7.51 7.95
CA PRO A 130 27.68 8.00 6.64
C PRO A 130 26.48 7.26 6.04
N ALA A 131 26.29 5.98 6.39
CA ALA A 131 25.13 5.21 5.98
C ALA A 131 23.89 5.60 6.79
N LEU A 132 24.04 5.82 8.10
CA LEU A 132 22.96 6.28 8.98
C LEU A 132 22.46 7.67 8.61
N GLU A 133 23.37 8.59 8.28
CA GLU A 133 23.03 9.93 7.78
C GLU A 133 22.25 9.86 6.46
N CYS A 134 22.66 8.98 5.54
CA CYS A 134 21.95 8.77 4.29
C CYS A 134 20.54 8.19 4.51
N LEU A 135 20.41 7.22 5.43
CA LEU A 135 19.11 6.68 5.83
C LEU A 135 18.21 7.74 6.49
N ALA A 136 18.79 8.60 7.33
CA ALA A 136 18.06 9.66 8.01
C ALA A 136 17.61 10.78 7.06
N ALA A 137 18.38 11.05 6.00
CA ALA A 137 18.08 12.09 5.01
C ALA A 137 16.99 11.70 4.00
N ASP A 138 16.72 10.40 3.81
CA ASP A 138 15.72 9.90 2.84
C ASP A 138 14.47 9.37 3.57
N PRO A 139 13.38 10.17 3.69
CA PRO A 139 12.15 9.76 4.35
C PRO A 139 11.36 8.69 3.56
N SER A 140 11.72 8.39 2.32
CA SER A 140 11.08 7.33 1.54
C SER A 140 11.42 5.93 2.09
N LEU A 141 12.58 5.79 2.76
CA LEU A 141 13.09 4.55 3.30
C LEU A 141 12.40 4.18 4.61
N HIS A 142 11.68 3.08 4.63
CA HIS A 142 10.96 2.62 5.83
C HIS A 142 11.44 1.26 6.34
N GLU A 143 12.34 0.60 5.60
CA GLU A 143 12.95 -0.68 5.96
C GLU A 143 14.47 -0.63 5.71
N VAL A 144 15.23 -1.16 6.67
CA VAL A 144 16.67 -1.40 6.53
C VAL A 144 16.96 -2.89 6.61
N ILE A 145 17.77 -3.40 5.69
CA ILE A 145 18.17 -4.81 5.62
C ILE A 145 19.63 -4.93 6.04
N LEU A 146 19.91 -5.56 7.17
CA LEU A 146 21.26 -5.94 7.55
C LEU A 146 21.68 -7.17 6.73
N SER A 147 22.75 -7.02 5.96
CA SER A 147 23.33 -8.06 5.12
C SER A 147 24.86 -7.88 5.04
N GLY A 148 25.49 -8.47 4.03
CA GLY A 148 26.92 -8.38 3.75
C GLY A 148 27.48 -9.75 3.41
N GLY A 149 28.45 -10.22 4.19
CA GLY A 149 28.75 -11.64 4.34
C GLY A 149 27.65 -12.31 5.17
N ASP A 150 27.75 -12.20 6.50
CA ASP A 150 26.65 -12.55 7.40
C ASP A 150 26.64 -11.62 8.64
N PRO A 151 25.59 -10.81 8.85
CA PRO A 151 25.49 -9.85 9.96
C PRO A 151 25.67 -10.48 11.34
N LEU A 152 25.19 -11.71 11.54
CA LEU A 152 25.27 -12.38 12.84
C LEU A 152 26.67 -12.92 13.15
N THR A 153 27.67 -12.69 12.29
CA THR A 153 29.08 -12.87 12.67
C THR A 153 29.58 -11.77 13.61
N LEU A 154 28.89 -10.62 13.65
CA LEU A 154 29.16 -9.56 14.62
C LEU A 154 28.68 -9.97 16.02
N VAL A 155 29.39 -9.46 17.04
CA VAL A 155 29.01 -9.62 18.45
C VAL A 155 27.76 -8.80 18.75
N ASP A 156 26.89 -9.31 19.63
CA ASP A 156 25.58 -8.70 19.94
C ASP A 156 25.69 -7.25 20.40
N ARG A 157 26.73 -6.90 21.18
CA ARG A 157 27.02 -5.51 21.55
C ARG A 157 27.09 -4.56 20.35
N LEU A 158 27.74 -4.94 19.25
CA LEU A 158 27.88 -4.08 18.07
C LEU A 158 26.57 -4.00 17.27
N LEU A 159 25.83 -5.11 17.18
CA LEU A 159 24.53 -5.15 16.51
C LEU A 159 23.49 -4.33 17.26
N SER A 160 23.43 -4.46 18.58
CA SER A 160 22.55 -3.65 19.44
C SER A 160 22.85 -2.17 19.27
N GLN A 161 24.13 -1.76 19.28
CA GLN A 161 24.51 -0.36 19.06
C GLN A 161 24.04 0.16 17.70
N LEU A 162 24.25 -0.61 16.62
CA LEU A 162 23.76 -0.22 15.30
C LEU A 162 22.24 -0.07 15.27
N VAL A 163 21.51 -0.99 15.90
CA VAL A 163 20.05 -0.97 15.93
C VAL A 163 19.54 0.17 16.81
N ASP A 164 20.22 0.49 17.90
CA ASP A 164 19.93 1.65 18.75
C ASP A 164 20.03 2.97 17.98
N GLU A 165 20.99 3.08 17.06
CA GLU A 165 21.14 4.23 16.15
C GLU A 165 20.06 4.23 15.06
N LEU A 166 19.82 3.08 14.41
CA LEU A 166 18.78 2.94 13.37
C LEU A 166 17.38 3.27 13.91
N GLN A 167 17.07 2.86 15.14
CA GLN A 167 15.77 3.14 15.74
C GLN A 167 15.62 4.62 16.16
N GLN A 168 16.65 5.45 16.15
CA GLN A 168 16.46 6.89 16.30
C GLN A 168 15.87 7.55 15.04
N ILE A 169 15.92 6.88 13.88
CA ILE A 169 15.45 7.42 12.60
C ILE A 169 13.92 7.25 12.48
N PRO A 170 13.09 8.32 12.63
CA PRO A 170 11.66 8.16 12.90
C PRO A 170 10.87 7.44 11.81
N HIS A 171 11.25 7.63 10.53
CA HIS A 171 10.57 7.02 9.39
C HIS A 171 10.94 5.55 9.14
N LEU A 172 12.03 5.04 9.74
CA LEU A 172 12.33 3.61 9.72
C LEU A 172 11.34 2.86 10.61
N ARG A 173 10.68 1.86 10.02
CA ARG A 173 9.66 1.04 10.70
C ARG A 173 10.09 -0.42 10.85
N ARG A 174 10.91 -0.93 9.93
CA ARG A 174 11.26 -2.35 9.82
C ARG A 174 12.76 -2.57 9.80
N LEU A 175 13.20 -3.61 10.50
CA LEU A 175 14.56 -4.12 10.49
C LEU A 175 14.53 -5.55 9.94
N ARG A 176 15.21 -5.80 8.83
CA ARG A 176 15.34 -7.15 8.27
C ARG A 176 16.77 -7.64 8.40
N ILE A 177 16.98 -8.88 8.80
CA ILE A 177 18.32 -9.47 8.93
C ILE A 177 18.43 -10.68 8.01
N HIS A 178 19.35 -10.64 7.06
CA HIS A 178 19.66 -11.78 6.19
C HIS A 178 20.86 -12.52 6.76
N THR A 179 20.68 -13.78 7.18
CA THR A 179 21.72 -14.53 7.87
C THR A 179 21.64 -16.02 7.57
N ARG A 180 22.79 -16.68 7.45
CA ARG A 180 22.90 -18.14 7.40
C ARG A 180 23.33 -18.73 8.74
N LEU A 181 23.75 -17.90 9.70
CA LEU A 181 24.29 -18.34 10.98
C LEU A 181 23.41 -19.35 11.73
N PRO A 182 22.08 -19.17 11.87
CA PRO A 182 21.24 -20.14 12.59
C PRO A 182 21.28 -21.55 11.97
N ILE A 183 21.54 -21.64 10.66
CA ILE A 183 21.67 -22.91 9.95
C ILE A 183 23.05 -23.52 10.18
N VAL A 184 24.13 -22.75 10.24
CA VAL A 184 25.52 -23.30 10.29
C VAL A 184 26.13 -23.36 11.68
N ILE A 185 25.72 -22.47 12.59
CA ILE A 185 26.14 -22.40 14.00
C ILE A 185 24.87 -22.04 14.81
N PRO A 186 24.00 -23.02 15.12
CA PRO A 186 22.70 -22.77 15.76
C PRO A 186 22.84 -22.08 17.13
N GLN A 187 23.97 -22.27 17.82
CA GLN A 187 24.26 -21.64 19.12
C GLN A 187 24.40 -20.10 19.03
N ARG A 188 24.46 -19.53 17.81
CA ARG A 188 24.44 -18.07 17.64
C ARG A 188 23.11 -17.45 18.06
N VAL A 189 22.02 -18.22 18.02
CA VAL A 189 20.73 -17.83 18.59
C VAL A 189 20.81 -18.03 20.10
N ASN A 190 21.10 -16.95 20.81
CA ASN A 190 21.27 -16.91 22.26
C ASN A 190 20.34 -15.85 22.86
N ASP A 191 20.28 -15.77 24.19
CA ASP A 191 19.36 -14.86 24.86
C ASP A 191 19.73 -13.38 24.64
N GLU A 192 21.02 -13.07 24.46
CA GLU A 192 21.48 -11.71 24.17
C GLU A 192 20.97 -11.23 22.80
N LEU A 193 21.04 -12.07 21.77
CA LEU A 193 20.50 -11.80 20.43
C LEU A 193 18.99 -11.52 20.48
N LEU A 194 18.26 -12.41 21.15
CA LEU A 194 16.80 -12.31 21.25
C LEU A 194 16.39 -11.06 22.04
N ALA A 195 17.10 -10.73 23.11
CA ALA A 195 16.81 -9.57 23.95
C ALA A 195 16.86 -8.25 23.17
N TRP A 196 17.92 -7.99 22.39
CA TRP A 196 17.98 -6.73 21.65
C TRP A 196 17.05 -6.71 20.43
N LEU A 197 16.78 -7.87 19.81
CA LEU A 197 15.80 -7.98 18.73
C LEU A 197 14.37 -7.69 19.21
N GLN A 198 14.02 -8.13 20.42
CA GLN A 198 12.72 -7.85 21.04
C GLN A 198 12.63 -6.45 21.64
N GLY A 199 13.78 -5.87 22.04
CA GLY A 199 13.85 -4.57 22.69
C GLY A 199 13.80 -3.36 21.76
N THR A 200 13.94 -3.54 20.45
CA THR A 200 13.87 -2.43 19.49
C THR A 200 12.44 -2.04 19.14
N ARG A 201 12.19 -0.76 18.84
CA ARG A 201 10.89 -0.31 18.28
C ARG A 201 10.68 -0.69 16.81
N LEU A 202 11.74 -1.08 16.09
CA LEU A 202 11.64 -1.50 14.70
C LEU A 202 11.06 -2.90 14.64
N THR A 203 10.12 -3.19 13.74
CA THR A 203 9.62 -4.56 13.58
C THR A 203 10.72 -5.45 12.99
N PRO A 204 11.27 -6.42 13.74
CA PRO A 204 12.35 -7.27 13.25
C PRO A 204 11.80 -8.40 12.37
N VAL A 205 12.50 -8.73 11.29
CA VAL A 205 12.24 -9.90 10.44
C VAL A 205 13.56 -10.60 10.13
N VAL A 206 13.65 -11.91 10.35
CA VAL A 206 14.86 -12.68 10.09
C VAL A 206 14.68 -13.55 8.85
N VAL A 207 15.57 -13.42 7.89
CA VAL A 207 15.62 -14.28 6.69
C VAL A 207 16.80 -15.22 6.83
N VAL A 208 16.50 -16.50 7.07
CA VAL A 208 17.49 -17.59 7.10
C VAL A 208 17.75 -18.15 5.70
N HIS A 209 18.87 -18.85 5.54
CA HIS A 209 19.29 -19.41 4.26
C HIS A 209 19.59 -20.92 4.34
N ALA A 210 18.55 -21.73 4.19
CA ALA A 210 18.62 -23.18 4.05
C ALA A 210 18.21 -23.61 2.62
N ASN A 211 19.01 -24.48 2.01
CA ASN A 211 18.83 -25.05 0.68
C ASN A 211 18.44 -26.52 0.68
N HIS A 212 18.69 -27.27 1.77
CA HIS A 212 18.44 -28.72 1.81
C HIS A 212 17.87 -29.16 3.17
N PRO A 213 16.92 -30.11 3.24
CA PRO A 213 16.33 -30.55 4.51
C PRO A 213 17.34 -31.11 5.51
N GLN A 214 18.45 -31.69 5.03
CA GLN A 214 19.55 -32.21 5.84
C GLN A 214 20.31 -31.11 6.61
N GLU A 215 20.18 -29.84 6.20
CA GLU A 215 20.72 -28.72 6.96
C GLU A 215 19.92 -28.46 8.25
N ILE A 216 18.72 -29.03 8.40
CA ILE A 216 17.86 -28.83 9.57
C ILE A 216 17.85 -30.11 10.41
N ASP A 217 18.85 -30.23 11.29
CA ASP A 217 18.88 -31.24 12.35
C ASP A 217 18.16 -30.75 13.61
N ALA A 218 18.23 -31.52 14.70
CA ALA A 218 17.56 -31.18 15.95
C ALA A 218 18.09 -29.88 16.59
N GLU A 219 19.39 -29.59 16.48
CA GLU A 219 19.98 -28.37 17.06
C GLU A 219 19.57 -27.13 16.26
N VAL A 220 19.57 -27.22 14.93
CA VAL A 220 19.09 -26.15 14.05
C VAL A 220 17.59 -25.94 14.22
N ALA A 221 16.80 -27.02 14.31
CA ALA A 221 15.37 -26.93 14.60
C ALA A 221 15.07 -26.22 15.92
N ALA A 222 15.81 -26.54 16.99
CA ALA A 222 15.67 -25.87 18.28
C ALA A 222 16.08 -24.39 18.21
N SER A 223 17.16 -24.07 17.48
CA SER A 223 17.61 -22.69 17.25
C SER A 223 16.58 -21.85 16.50
N LEU A 224 16.03 -22.38 15.39
CA LEU A 224 14.96 -21.72 14.64
C LEU A 224 13.68 -21.59 15.46
N GLY A 225 13.34 -22.63 16.23
CA GLY A 225 12.23 -22.63 17.18
C GLY A 225 12.33 -21.48 18.18
N ARG A 226 13.48 -21.31 18.84
CA ARG A 226 13.72 -20.19 19.77
C ARG A 226 13.55 -18.83 19.12
N LEU A 227 14.01 -18.68 17.88
CA LEU A 227 13.87 -17.45 17.09
C LEU A 227 12.40 -17.12 16.82
N VAL A 228 11.60 -18.12 16.40
CA VAL A 228 10.17 -17.95 16.13
C VAL A 228 9.36 -17.77 17.42
N ASP A 229 9.66 -18.53 18.47
CA ASP A 229 9.00 -18.44 19.79
C ASP A 229 9.21 -17.08 20.47
N SER A 230 10.21 -16.32 20.02
CA SER A 230 10.44 -14.94 20.44
C SER A 230 9.50 -13.93 19.78
N GLY A 231 8.55 -14.38 18.96
CA GLY A 231 7.59 -13.54 18.24
C GLY A 231 8.15 -12.88 16.98
N ILE A 232 9.35 -13.27 16.53
CA ILE A 232 10.03 -12.69 15.37
C ILE A 232 9.64 -13.50 14.13
N PRO A 233 9.08 -12.88 13.07
CA PRO A 233 8.85 -13.56 11.81
C PRO A 233 10.16 -14.09 11.20
N VAL A 234 10.19 -15.38 10.90
CA VAL A 234 11.34 -16.04 10.27
C VAL A 234 10.96 -16.55 8.89
N LEU A 235 11.73 -16.14 7.90
CA LEU A 235 11.57 -16.49 6.48
C LEU A 235 12.77 -17.31 6.02
N ASN A 236 12.62 -18.21 5.04
CA ASN A 236 13.72 -18.92 4.41
C ASN A 236 13.89 -18.50 2.95
N GLN A 237 15.08 -18.05 2.59
CA GLN A 237 15.50 -17.88 1.20
C GLN A 237 16.37 -19.07 0.81
N ALA A 238 16.06 -19.76 -0.28
CA ALA A 238 16.87 -20.83 -0.87
C ALA A 238 17.37 -20.41 -2.26
N VAL A 239 18.43 -21.06 -2.75
CA VAL A 239 18.89 -21.00 -4.15
C VAL A 239 18.68 -22.37 -4.77
N LEU A 240 18.18 -22.40 -5.99
CA LEU A 240 18.02 -23.62 -6.78
C LEU A 240 19.38 -24.02 -7.36
N LEU A 241 19.90 -25.15 -6.90
CA LEU A 241 21.27 -25.60 -7.13
C LEU A 241 21.26 -27.01 -7.71
N ALA A 242 21.90 -27.16 -8.87
CA ALA A 242 22.04 -28.45 -9.55
C ALA A 242 22.75 -29.47 -8.65
N GLY A 243 22.14 -30.64 -8.48
CA GLY A 243 22.69 -31.72 -7.67
C GLY A 243 22.67 -31.48 -6.16
N VAL A 244 21.92 -30.49 -5.68
CA VAL A 244 21.69 -30.23 -4.26
C VAL A 244 20.20 -30.26 -3.96
N ASN A 245 19.41 -29.42 -4.64
CA ASN A 245 17.97 -29.29 -4.37
C ASN A 245 17.15 -29.10 -5.66
N ASP A 246 17.67 -29.53 -6.82
CA ASP A 246 16.97 -29.50 -8.11
C ASP A 246 15.96 -30.65 -8.27
N ASP A 247 15.33 -31.06 -7.17
CA ASP A 247 14.41 -32.18 -7.06
C ASP A 247 13.18 -31.80 -6.22
N ALA A 248 11.99 -32.24 -6.67
CA ALA A 248 10.73 -31.85 -6.05
C ALA A 248 10.51 -32.49 -4.68
N ASP A 249 10.95 -33.73 -4.45
CA ASP A 249 10.85 -34.40 -3.15
C ASP A 249 11.76 -33.71 -2.12
N VAL A 250 12.98 -33.35 -2.55
CA VAL A 250 13.94 -32.63 -1.72
C VAL A 250 13.42 -31.25 -1.32
N LEU A 251 12.93 -30.46 -2.28
CA LEU A 251 12.36 -29.14 -2.00
C LEU A 251 11.10 -29.24 -1.16
N ALA A 252 10.25 -30.25 -1.39
CA ALA A 252 9.06 -30.48 -0.56
C ALA A 252 9.46 -30.79 0.88
N GLY A 253 10.42 -31.70 1.09
CA GLY A 253 10.93 -32.04 2.41
C GLY A 253 11.59 -30.85 3.13
N LEU A 254 12.26 -29.95 2.41
CA LEU A 254 12.75 -28.70 2.99
C LEU A 254 11.60 -27.80 3.44
N CYS A 255 10.64 -27.56 2.56
CA CYS A 255 9.51 -26.66 2.83
C CYS A 255 8.66 -27.17 4.00
N GLU A 256 8.37 -28.47 4.06
CA GLU A 256 7.65 -29.08 5.18
C GLU A 256 8.39 -28.93 6.50
N ARG A 257 9.71 -29.20 6.52
CA ARG A 257 10.52 -28.99 7.73
C ARG A 257 10.50 -27.55 8.22
N LEU A 258 10.65 -26.60 7.30
CA LEU A 258 10.61 -25.17 7.62
C LEU A 258 9.25 -24.78 8.22
N VAL A 259 8.15 -25.16 7.57
CA VAL A 259 6.82 -24.76 8.02
C VAL A 259 6.43 -25.44 9.34
N ASN A 260 6.85 -26.69 9.57
CA ASN A 260 6.67 -27.36 10.87
C ASN A 260 7.42 -26.66 12.00
N LEU A 261 8.44 -25.86 11.69
CA LEU A 261 9.14 -24.98 12.62
C LEU A 261 8.59 -23.55 12.62
N ARG A 262 7.47 -23.29 11.93
CA ARG A 262 6.88 -21.97 11.71
C ARG A 262 7.81 -20.99 10.98
N VAL A 263 8.77 -21.51 10.21
CA VAL A 263 9.61 -20.75 9.29
C VAL A 263 8.98 -20.77 7.91
N MET A 264 8.76 -19.59 7.32
CA MET A 264 8.05 -19.48 6.04
C MET A 264 9.00 -19.65 4.84
N PRO A 265 8.76 -20.62 3.92
CA PRO A 265 9.47 -20.67 2.64
C PRO A 265 9.18 -19.42 1.82
N TYR A 266 10.19 -18.58 1.59
CA TYR A 266 10.01 -17.24 1.04
C TYR A 266 10.40 -17.16 -0.44
N TYR A 267 11.68 -17.35 -0.74
CA TYR A 267 12.19 -17.32 -2.11
C TYR A 267 12.96 -18.59 -2.46
N LEU A 268 12.82 -19.01 -3.71
CA LEU A 268 13.72 -19.93 -4.38
C LEU A 268 14.38 -19.17 -5.53
N HIS A 269 15.61 -18.72 -5.32
CA HIS A 269 16.36 -17.99 -6.33
C HIS A 269 16.88 -18.94 -7.40
N LEU A 270 16.70 -18.59 -8.67
CA LEU A 270 17.57 -19.12 -9.71
C LEU A 270 18.98 -18.62 -9.44
N LEU A 271 19.98 -19.45 -9.78
CA LEU A 271 21.38 -19.10 -9.56
C LEU A 271 21.72 -17.78 -10.27
N ASP A 272 22.23 -16.83 -9.49
CA ASP A 272 22.84 -15.62 -10.04
C ASP A 272 24.12 -16.03 -10.76
N ARG A 273 24.31 -15.56 -12.00
CA ARG A 273 25.43 -15.98 -12.84
C ARG A 273 26.74 -15.30 -12.41
N VAL A 274 27.19 -15.58 -11.19
CA VAL A 274 28.49 -15.13 -10.68
C VAL A 274 29.59 -16.05 -11.20
N SER A 275 30.72 -15.49 -11.62
CA SER A 275 31.89 -16.27 -12.04
C SER A 275 32.20 -17.41 -11.05
N SER A 276 32.66 -18.55 -11.58
CA SER A 276 32.97 -19.76 -10.82
C SER A 276 31.78 -20.57 -10.26
N THR A 277 30.53 -20.29 -10.66
CA THR A 277 29.35 -21.01 -10.13
C THR A 277 28.52 -21.77 -11.16
N ALA A 278 28.89 -21.74 -12.43
CA ALA A 278 28.10 -22.30 -13.54
C ALA A 278 27.65 -23.76 -13.36
N HIS A 279 28.46 -24.58 -12.69
CA HIS A 279 28.15 -25.98 -12.39
C HIS A 279 26.92 -26.18 -11.49
N PHE A 280 26.43 -25.13 -10.80
CA PHE A 280 25.18 -25.16 -10.05
C PHE A 280 23.95 -24.72 -10.85
N GLU A 281 24.10 -24.23 -12.08
CA GLU A 281 23.00 -23.64 -12.84
C GLU A 281 21.92 -24.68 -13.16
N VAL A 282 20.69 -24.36 -12.80
CA VAL A 282 19.50 -25.12 -13.17
C VAL A 282 18.72 -24.32 -14.21
N PRO A 283 18.37 -24.91 -15.37
CA PRO A 283 17.57 -24.21 -16.38
C PRO A 283 16.27 -23.68 -15.78
N GLU A 284 15.91 -22.43 -16.10
CA GLU A 284 14.69 -21.80 -15.58
C GLU A 284 13.43 -22.64 -15.85
N ALA A 285 13.35 -23.28 -17.02
CA ALA A 285 12.25 -24.18 -17.37
C ALA A 285 12.10 -25.33 -16.36
N ARG A 286 13.21 -25.86 -15.82
CA ARG A 286 13.19 -26.87 -14.74
C ARG A 286 12.74 -26.27 -13.42
N GLY A 287 13.23 -25.08 -13.05
CA GLY A 287 12.75 -24.36 -11.86
C GLY A 287 11.23 -24.12 -11.87
N ARG A 288 10.67 -23.72 -13.02
CA ARG A 288 9.22 -23.54 -13.19
C ARG A 288 8.44 -24.85 -13.04
N ARG A 289 8.98 -25.97 -13.53
CA ARG A 289 8.39 -27.31 -13.33
C ARG A 289 8.40 -27.71 -11.86
N LEU A 290 9.51 -27.50 -11.16
CA LEU A 290 9.63 -27.80 -9.74
C LEU A 290 8.60 -27.02 -8.90
N ILE A 291 8.39 -25.73 -9.16
CA ILE A 291 7.33 -24.96 -8.48
C ILE A 291 5.94 -25.56 -8.75
N LYS A 292 5.64 -25.95 -9.99
CA LYS A 292 4.34 -26.58 -10.32
C LYS A 292 4.14 -27.89 -9.55
N GLU A 293 5.19 -28.69 -9.42
CA GLU A 293 5.15 -29.94 -8.66
C GLU A 293 4.99 -29.69 -7.15
N LEU A 294 5.68 -28.69 -6.60
CA LEU A 294 5.52 -28.26 -5.21
C LEU A 294 4.10 -27.75 -4.94
N SER A 295 3.54 -26.90 -5.80
CA SER A 295 2.16 -26.42 -5.67
C SER A 295 1.11 -27.53 -5.70
N ALA A 296 1.40 -28.67 -6.31
CA ALA A 296 0.50 -29.82 -6.33
C ALA A 296 0.60 -30.68 -5.05
N ARG A 297 1.69 -30.56 -4.28
CA ARG A 297 2.00 -31.41 -3.12
C ARG A 297 1.85 -30.68 -1.79
N LEU A 298 2.14 -29.39 -1.78
CA LEU A 298 2.23 -28.56 -0.59
C LEU A 298 1.07 -27.56 -0.52
N PRO A 299 0.66 -27.14 0.69
CA PRO A 299 -0.24 -26.00 0.84
C PRO A 299 0.41 -24.72 0.32
N GLY A 300 -0.38 -23.78 -0.20
CA GLY A 300 0.13 -22.60 -0.90
C GLY A 300 1.14 -21.75 -0.12
N TYR A 301 0.97 -21.61 1.20
CA TYR A 301 1.92 -20.89 2.06
C TYR A 301 3.29 -21.59 2.17
N ALA A 302 3.37 -22.90 1.90
CA ALA A 302 4.61 -23.66 1.95
C ALA A 302 5.36 -23.66 0.61
N VAL A 303 4.79 -23.04 -0.44
CA VAL A 303 5.42 -22.98 -1.77
C VAL A 303 6.24 -21.69 -1.90
N PRO A 304 7.58 -21.76 -2.03
CA PRO A 304 8.42 -20.58 -2.17
C PRO A 304 8.25 -19.93 -3.55
N ARG A 305 8.54 -18.63 -3.65
CA ARG A 305 8.48 -17.92 -4.93
C ARG A 305 9.77 -18.08 -5.73
N LEU A 306 9.67 -18.64 -6.94
CA LEU A 306 10.79 -18.68 -7.90
C LEU A 306 11.11 -17.28 -8.43
N THR A 307 12.39 -16.88 -8.38
CA THR A 307 12.83 -15.52 -8.74
C THR A 307 14.22 -15.50 -9.40
N ARG A 308 14.48 -14.51 -10.28
CA ARG A 308 15.77 -14.20 -10.91
C ARG A 308 15.92 -12.69 -11.07
N GLU A 309 17.13 -12.17 -10.90
CA GLU A 309 17.46 -10.75 -11.08
C GLU A 309 18.23 -10.57 -12.41
N THR A 310 17.69 -9.82 -13.40
CA THR A 310 18.36 -9.54 -14.71
C THR A 310 18.23 -8.06 -15.13
N PRO A 311 19.32 -7.33 -15.46
CA PRO A 311 19.27 -5.93 -15.93
C PRO A 311 18.99 -5.76 -17.45
N GLY A 312 18.04 -4.89 -17.86
CA GLY A 312 17.98 -4.24 -19.19
C GLY A 312 17.52 -5.01 -20.47
N GLU A 313 17.46 -6.34 -20.47
CA GLU A 313 17.29 -7.21 -21.66
C GLU A 313 16.02 -7.00 -22.51
N VAL A 314 14.91 -6.60 -21.88
CA VAL A 314 13.57 -6.54 -22.50
C VAL A 314 13.44 -5.50 -23.62
N ALA A 315 14.21 -4.41 -23.55
CA ALA A 315 14.11 -3.31 -24.50
C ALA A 315 14.65 -3.65 -25.89
N LEU A 316 15.77 -4.36 -25.93
CA LEU A 316 16.47 -4.69 -27.16
C LEU A 316 15.73 -5.74 -27.99
N GLN A 317 15.12 -6.72 -27.32
CA GLN A 317 14.37 -7.80 -27.98
C GLN A 317 13.06 -7.29 -28.61
N GLN A 318 12.40 -6.30 -28.01
CA GLN A 318 11.19 -5.68 -28.58
C GLN A 318 11.52 -4.66 -29.68
N ALA A 319 12.64 -3.93 -29.55
CA ALA A 319 13.15 -3.10 -30.65
C ALA A 319 13.48 -3.97 -31.88
N ALA A 320 14.17 -5.09 -31.68
CA ALA A 320 14.61 -5.99 -32.76
C ALA A 320 13.45 -6.53 -33.63
N ALA A 321 12.25 -6.69 -33.08
CA ALA A 321 11.08 -7.18 -33.79
C ALA A 321 10.38 -6.10 -34.66
N LEU A 322 10.75 -4.83 -34.49
CA LEU A 322 10.16 -3.68 -35.19
C LEU A 322 11.12 -3.02 -36.19
N LEU A 323 12.37 -3.48 -36.24
CA LEU A 323 13.41 -2.95 -37.12
C LEU A 323 13.46 -3.71 -38.44
N SER A 324 13.60 -2.98 -39.54
CA SER A 324 13.90 -3.46 -40.87
C SER A 324 15.41 -3.66 -41.02
N PRO A 325 15.96 -4.89 -40.96
CA PRO A 325 17.40 -5.10 -40.82
C PRO A 325 18.23 -4.63 -42.02
N GLN A 326 17.60 -4.41 -43.17
CA GLN A 326 18.25 -3.91 -44.39
C GLN A 326 18.14 -2.40 -44.59
N GLN A 327 17.30 -1.68 -43.82
CA GLN A 327 16.99 -0.27 -44.05
C GLN A 327 17.27 0.63 -42.83
N ASP A 328 17.12 0.10 -41.61
CA ASP A 328 17.22 0.90 -40.39
C ASP A 328 18.65 1.01 -39.86
N GLU A 329 18.93 2.15 -39.23
CA GLU A 329 20.15 2.38 -38.44
C GLU A 329 19.79 2.41 -36.96
N VAL A 330 20.67 1.86 -36.12
CA VAL A 330 20.43 1.78 -34.67
C VAL A 330 21.55 2.48 -33.94
N CYS A 331 21.20 3.38 -33.03
CA CYS A 331 22.13 3.94 -32.08
C CYS A 331 21.94 3.32 -30.69
N LEU A 332 22.95 2.59 -30.22
CA LEU A 332 23.00 2.14 -28.85
C LEU A 332 23.61 3.25 -27.99
N TYR A 333 22.80 3.82 -27.10
CA TYR A 333 23.27 4.81 -26.14
C TYR A 333 23.51 4.15 -24.77
N TYR A 334 24.70 4.37 -24.22
CA TYR A 334 25.02 3.96 -22.85
C TYR A 334 25.65 5.12 -22.11
N SER A 335 25.05 5.51 -20.99
CA SER A 335 25.66 6.49 -20.10
C SER A 335 26.34 5.76 -18.94
N ALA A 336 27.66 5.63 -19.03
CA ALA A 336 28.47 5.09 -17.95
C ALA A 336 28.49 6.08 -16.76
N PRO A 337 28.22 5.61 -15.53
CA PRO A 337 28.25 6.47 -14.36
C PRO A 337 29.65 7.05 -14.10
N THR A 338 29.71 8.21 -13.44
CA THR A 338 30.97 8.92 -13.17
C THR A 338 31.88 8.10 -12.25
N VAL A 339 32.89 7.43 -12.82
CA VAL A 339 33.82 6.57 -12.06
C VAL A 339 34.75 7.41 -11.18
N ARG A 340 34.55 7.37 -9.86
CA ARG A 340 35.49 7.92 -8.87
C ARG A 340 36.49 6.84 -8.44
N LEU A 341 37.61 6.72 -9.16
CA LEU A 341 38.74 5.88 -8.73
C LEU A 341 39.43 6.53 -7.54
N GLY A 342 39.46 5.83 -6.40
CA GLY A 342 39.94 6.33 -5.11
C GLY A 342 41.46 6.37 -4.93
N SER A 343 42.23 6.86 -5.91
CA SER A 343 43.69 7.04 -5.75
C SER A 343 44.16 8.41 -6.25
N PRO A 344 44.93 9.20 -5.46
CA PRO A 344 45.49 10.47 -5.92
C PRO A 344 46.55 10.18 -6.98
N GLY A 345 46.20 10.39 -8.24
CA GLY A 345 47.09 10.20 -9.39
C GLY A 345 46.56 9.31 -10.52
N SER A 346 45.32 8.80 -10.46
CA SER A 346 44.76 8.07 -11.61
C SER A 346 44.52 9.02 -12.78
N ASP A 347 45.35 8.91 -13.82
CA ASP A 347 45.25 9.65 -15.08
C ASP A 347 43.80 9.69 -15.58
N ALA A 348 43.31 10.87 -15.98
CA ALA A 348 42.01 11.02 -16.62
C ALA A 348 41.82 10.01 -17.77
N ALA A 349 42.90 9.75 -18.52
CA ALA A 349 42.96 8.75 -19.58
C ALA A 349 42.65 7.30 -19.12
N MET A 350 42.95 6.92 -17.87
CA MET A 350 42.64 5.59 -17.35
C MET A 350 41.15 5.45 -17.00
N ARG A 351 40.52 6.52 -16.50
CA ARG A 351 39.06 6.56 -16.26
C ARG A 351 38.29 6.52 -17.58
N ASP A 352 38.75 7.26 -18.57
CA ASP A 352 38.15 7.27 -19.91
C ASP A 352 38.28 5.88 -20.57
N ARG A 353 39.45 5.23 -20.46
CA ARG A 353 39.64 3.85 -20.96
C ARG A 353 38.76 2.81 -20.25
N ALA A 354 38.61 2.89 -18.92
CA ALA A 354 37.77 1.96 -18.17
C ALA A 354 36.28 2.13 -18.51
N ARG A 355 35.87 3.39 -18.71
CA ARG A 355 34.54 3.77 -19.14
C ARG A 355 34.23 3.29 -20.56
N GLU A 356 35.16 3.47 -21.49
CA GLU A 356 35.07 2.96 -22.86
C GLU A 356 35.00 1.43 -22.89
N ALA A 357 35.80 0.74 -22.07
CA ALA A 357 35.79 -0.71 -21.98
C ALA A 357 34.46 -1.27 -21.41
N LEU A 358 33.89 -0.61 -20.40
CA LEU A 358 32.58 -0.97 -19.83
C LEU A 358 31.47 -0.75 -20.84
N ALA A 359 31.48 0.39 -21.54
CA ALA A 359 30.51 0.69 -22.57
C ALA A 359 30.58 -0.33 -23.73
N GLU A 360 31.79 -0.69 -24.18
CA GLU A 360 31.96 -1.68 -25.24
C GLU A 360 31.47 -3.07 -24.84
N ALA A 361 31.65 -3.48 -23.57
CA ALA A 361 31.09 -4.75 -23.08
C ALA A 361 29.55 -4.75 -23.15
N VAL A 362 28.91 -3.66 -22.71
CA VAL A 362 27.45 -3.49 -22.77
C VAL A 362 26.96 -3.46 -24.22
N PHE A 363 27.65 -2.73 -25.10
CA PHE A 363 27.30 -2.67 -26.51
C PHE A 363 27.52 -4.00 -27.24
N SER A 364 28.56 -4.76 -26.88
CA SER A 364 28.82 -6.09 -27.44
C SER A 364 27.66 -7.05 -27.15
N ASP A 365 27.17 -7.05 -25.92
CA ASP A 365 26.01 -7.88 -25.54
C ASP A 365 24.71 -7.38 -26.16
N ALA A 366 24.53 -6.06 -26.26
CA ALA A 366 23.37 -5.48 -26.93
C ALA A 366 23.33 -5.81 -28.44
N ARG A 367 24.47 -5.75 -29.13
CA ARG A 367 24.59 -6.11 -30.56
C ARG A 367 24.20 -7.57 -30.82
N LYS A 368 24.46 -8.49 -29.90
CA LYS A 368 24.06 -9.91 -30.02
C LYS A 368 22.54 -10.11 -30.01
N GLN A 369 21.80 -9.16 -29.43
CA GLN A 369 20.34 -9.20 -29.32
C GLN A 369 19.66 -8.51 -30.52
N LEU A 370 20.41 -7.80 -31.37
CA LEU A 370 19.91 -7.18 -32.59
C LEU A 370 20.07 -8.12 -33.80
N PRO A 371 19.21 -8.01 -34.82
CA PRO A 371 19.34 -8.77 -36.07
C PRO A 371 20.76 -8.65 -36.66
N ALA A 372 21.40 -9.79 -36.95
CA ALA A 372 22.78 -9.80 -37.48
C ALA A 372 22.96 -9.01 -38.79
N ALA A 373 21.88 -8.85 -39.57
CA ALA A 373 21.86 -8.08 -40.82
C ALA A 373 21.98 -6.54 -40.62
N LEU A 374 21.77 -6.03 -39.40
CA LEU A 374 22.03 -4.64 -39.06
C LEU A 374 23.54 -4.33 -39.06
N GLY A 375 24.40 -5.31 -38.77
CA GLY A 375 25.85 -5.24 -39.01
C GLY A 375 26.51 -3.90 -38.65
N GLU A 376 27.12 -3.26 -39.65
CA GLU A 376 27.84 -1.97 -39.54
C GLU A 376 26.94 -0.75 -39.30
N ARG A 377 25.60 -0.90 -39.33
CA ARG A 377 24.61 0.16 -39.10
C ARG A 377 24.24 0.34 -37.63
N VAL A 378 24.90 -0.38 -36.73
CA VAL A 378 24.78 -0.18 -35.29
C VAL A 378 25.88 0.77 -34.82
N THR A 379 25.50 2.01 -34.55
CA THR A 379 26.38 3.01 -33.93
C THR A 379 26.25 2.97 -32.41
N THR A 380 27.26 3.44 -31.70
CA THR A 380 27.31 3.41 -30.24
C THR A 380 27.73 4.77 -29.69
N ILE A 381 26.97 5.32 -28.74
CA ILE A 381 27.26 6.60 -28.11
C ILE A 381 27.41 6.40 -26.60
N VAL A 382 28.54 6.87 -26.05
CA VAL A 382 28.84 6.80 -24.61
C VAL A 382 28.63 8.16 -23.96
N GLY A 383 27.50 8.38 -23.28
CA GLY A 383 27.13 9.72 -22.79
C GLY A 383 27.56 10.02 -21.34
N GLN A 384 28.07 11.22 -21.07
CA GLN A 384 28.71 11.58 -19.78
C GLN A 384 27.79 12.16 -18.71
N GLN A 385 26.50 12.30 -19.01
CA GLN A 385 25.52 13.03 -18.20
C GLN A 385 24.52 12.11 -17.49
N ASN A 386 23.52 12.66 -16.81
CA ASN A 386 22.41 11.87 -16.26
C ASN A 386 21.73 11.05 -17.40
N PRO A 387 21.40 9.76 -17.20
CA PRO A 387 20.93 8.88 -18.28
C PRO A 387 19.71 9.36 -19.06
N ALA A 388 18.69 9.94 -18.41
CA ALA A 388 17.50 10.44 -19.10
C ALA A 388 17.84 11.66 -19.96
N HIS A 389 18.53 12.63 -19.37
CA HIS A 389 18.92 13.86 -20.07
C HIS A 389 19.91 13.58 -21.20
N GLY A 390 20.92 12.76 -20.93
CA GLY A 390 21.94 12.40 -21.90
C GLY A 390 21.40 11.57 -23.05
N LEU A 391 20.39 10.72 -22.82
CA LEU A 391 19.71 9.99 -23.89
C LEU A 391 18.91 10.94 -24.80
N LEU A 392 18.20 11.92 -24.23
CA LEU A 392 17.48 12.92 -25.01
C LEU A 392 18.43 13.78 -25.86
N VAL A 393 19.56 14.21 -25.28
CA VAL A 393 20.60 14.95 -26.00
C VAL A 393 21.21 14.10 -27.12
N ALA A 394 21.56 12.84 -26.82
CA ALA A 394 22.13 11.95 -27.84
C ALA A 394 21.12 11.63 -28.96
N ALA A 395 19.84 11.50 -28.63
CA ALA A 395 18.78 11.29 -29.61
C ALA A 395 18.64 12.51 -30.54
N ASP A 396 18.73 13.75 -30.02
CA ASP A 396 18.70 14.96 -30.83
C ASP A 396 19.95 15.12 -31.70
N GLU A 397 21.15 14.89 -31.13
CA GLU A 397 22.44 14.98 -31.85
C GLU A 397 22.57 13.93 -32.95
N TRP A 398 22.17 12.68 -32.66
CA TRP A 398 22.14 11.59 -33.64
C TRP A 398 20.99 11.71 -34.64
N ARG A 399 20.06 12.64 -34.39
CA ARG A 399 18.83 12.86 -35.17
C ARG A 399 17.94 11.62 -35.23
N ALA A 400 17.76 10.97 -34.08
CA ALA A 400 16.88 9.83 -33.94
C ALA A 400 15.44 10.19 -34.33
N ASN A 401 14.75 9.23 -34.95
CA ASN A 401 13.32 9.33 -35.25
C ASN A 401 12.44 8.52 -34.27
N LEU A 402 13.07 7.70 -33.42
CA LEU A 402 12.44 6.87 -32.40
C LEU A 402 13.41 6.66 -31.23
N ILE A 403 12.93 6.78 -30.00
CA ILE A 403 13.67 6.36 -28.81
C ILE A 403 13.06 5.06 -28.29
N VAL A 404 13.89 4.03 -28.05
CA VAL A 404 13.42 2.78 -27.41
C VAL A 404 14.06 2.62 -26.03
N ILE A 405 13.24 2.40 -25.01
CA ILE A 405 13.68 2.25 -23.62
C ILE A 405 12.93 1.12 -22.90
N GLY A 406 13.62 0.42 -22.00
CA GLY A 406 12.99 -0.58 -21.15
C GLY A 406 12.32 0.05 -19.93
N ALA A 407 11.23 -0.52 -19.45
CA ALA A 407 10.68 -0.24 -18.12
C ALA A 407 11.26 -1.24 -17.11
N ARG A 408 12.30 -0.85 -16.35
CA ARG A 408 12.89 -1.73 -15.32
C ARG A 408 12.04 -1.79 -14.06
N GLY A 409 12.03 -2.99 -13.46
CA GLY A 409 11.65 -3.24 -12.08
C GLY A 409 10.34 -3.99 -11.96
N LEU A 410 10.31 -4.91 -10.99
CA LEU A 410 9.14 -5.57 -10.43
C LEU A 410 8.80 -6.94 -11.06
N GLY A 411 8.80 -7.98 -10.22
CA GLY A 411 8.52 -9.37 -10.63
C GLY A 411 7.10 -9.55 -11.20
N ARG A 412 6.73 -10.80 -11.53
CA ARG A 412 5.48 -11.22 -12.23
C ARG A 412 4.17 -10.44 -11.98
N LEU A 413 4.03 -9.73 -10.86
CA LEU A 413 2.83 -9.00 -10.42
C LEU A 413 2.86 -7.48 -10.67
N GLN A 414 3.89 -6.93 -11.32
CA GLN A 414 4.06 -5.47 -11.41
C GLN A 414 4.65 -5.03 -12.76
N ARG A 415 4.23 -5.67 -13.85
CA ARG A 415 4.68 -5.39 -15.23
C ARG A 415 4.24 -4.03 -15.82
N LEU A 416 3.58 -3.16 -15.06
CA LEU A 416 2.83 -2.01 -15.63
C LEU A 416 3.29 -0.63 -15.13
N LEU A 417 4.33 -0.52 -14.30
CA LEU A 417 4.91 0.76 -13.87
C LEU A 417 6.18 1.12 -14.67
N LEU A 418 6.27 2.37 -15.12
CA LEU A 418 7.46 2.93 -15.78
C LEU A 418 8.58 3.22 -14.76
N GLY A 419 9.82 2.87 -15.11
CA GLY A 419 11.00 3.27 -14.34
C GLY A 419 11.24 4.79 -14.40
N SER A 420 12.00 5.35 -13.45
CA SER A 420 12.22 6.81 -13.33
C SER A 420 12.85 7.45 -14.57
N VAL A 421 13.76 6.73 -15.25
CA VAL A 421 14.34 7.15 -16.55
C VAL A 421 13.30 7.06 -17.66
N SER A 422 12.54 5.96 -17.72
CA SER A 422 11.56 5.70 -18.77
C SER A 422 10.40 6.68 -18.75
N ARG A 423 9.93 7.04 -17.55
CA ARG A 423 8.90 8.08 -17.35
C ARG A 423 9.41 9.44 -17.82
N LYS A 424 10.61 9.84 -17.38
CA LYS A 424 11.17 11.15 -17.72
C LYS A 424 11.42 11.31 -19.23
N VAL A 425 11.92 10.26 -19.89
CA VAL A 425 12.12 10.27 -21.36
C VAL A 425 10.79 10.32 -22.10
N ALA A 426 9.78 9.57 -21.68
CA ALA A 426 8.44 9.62 -22.28
C ALA A 426 7.74 10.99 -22.09
N GLU A 427 8.06 11.71 -21.01
CA GLU A 427 7.50 13.05 -20.72
C GLU A 427 8.23 14.20 -21.46
N GLU A 428 9.54 14.08 -21.68
CA GLU A 428 10.38 15.18 -22.17
C GLU A 428 10.85 15.00 -23.64
N ALA A 429 10.68 13.83 -24.25
CA ALA A 429 11.08 13.59 -25.64
C ALA A 429 10.21 14.37 -26.63
N THR A 430 10.87 14.95 -27.64
CA THR A 430 10.24 15.65 -28.77
C THR A 430 9.95 14.73 -29.96
N ILE A 431 10.38 13.47 -29.89
CA ILE A 431 10.21 12.42 -30.90
C ILE A 431 9.51 11.21 -30.27
N PRO A 432 8.91 10.31 -31.07
CA PRO A 432 8.25 9.11 -30.56
C PRO A 432 9.12 8.28 -29.60
N VAL A 433 8.49 7.72 -28.57
CA VAL A 433 9.14 6.88 -27.56
C VAL A 433 8.44 5.53 -27.45
N LEU A 434 9.17 4.45 -27.72
CA LEU A 434 8.73 3.08 -27.47
C LEU A 434 9.20 2.62 -26.09
N VAL A 435 8.24 2.27 -25.23
CA VAL A 435 8.51 1.73 -23.89
C VAL A 435 8.31 0.22 -23.89
N ALA A 436 9.42 -0.51 -23.81
CA ALA A 436 9.43 -1.96 -23.83
C ALA A 436 9.17 -2.59 -22.44
N ARG A 437 8.28 -3.60 -22.40
CA ARG A 437 7.80 -4.28 -21.17
C ARG A 437 7.65 -5.80 -21.37
N GLY A 438 7.94 -6.60 -20.33
CA GLY A 438 7.59 -8.04 -20.30
C GLY A 438 8.74 -9.02 -20.61
N ALA A 439 8.43 -10.31 -20.79
CA ALA A 439 9.41 -11.33 -21.23
C ALA A 439 9.51 -11.32 -22.77
N PRO A 440 10.65 -11.72 -23.36
CA PRO A 440 10.84 -11.77 -24.81
C PRO A 440 9.66 -12.42 -25.55
N ALA A 441 9.29 -11.87 -26.70
CA ALA A 441 8.47 -12.59 -27.67
C ALA A 441 9.22 -13.86 -28.11
N GLU A 442 8.52 -14.98 -28.27
CA GLU A 442 9.13 -16.28 -28.58
C GLU A 442 9.85 -16.30 -29.95
N SER A 443 9.58 -15.33 -30.84
CA SER A 443 10.35 -15.06 -32.07
C SER A 443 10.10 -13.63 -32.60
N THR A 444 11.07 -13.06 -33.34
CA THR A 444 10.95 -11.76 -34.04
C THR A 444 9.91 -11.75 -35.15
N ASP A 445 9.57 -12.93 -35.70
CA ASP A 445 8.64 -13.10 -36.83
C ASP A 445 7.19 -13.38 -36.38
N SER A 446 6.89 -13.24 -35.09
CA SER A 446 5.56 -13.52 -34.56
C SER A 446 4.56 -12.41 -34.95
N PRO A 447 3.36 -12.75 -35.46
CA PRO A 447 2.33 -11.77 -35.80
C PRO A 447 1.97 -10.86 -34.62
N GLN A 448 1.92 -9.56 -34.86
CA GLN A 448 1.60 -8.56 -33.85
C GLN A 448 0.12 -8.16 -33.91
N ARG A 449 -0.47 -7.89 -32.75
CA ARG A 449 -1.81 -7.29 -32.66
C ARG A 449 -1.66 -5.87 -32.16
N VAL A 450 -1.94 -4.91 -33.03
CA VAL A 450 -1.65 -3.49 -32.82
C VAL A 450 -2.94 -2.74 -32.56
N LEU A 451 -3.02 -2.01 -31.46
CA LEU A 451 -4.15 -1.14 -31.14
C LEU A 451 -3.75 0.32 -31.32
N LEU A 452 -4.39 1.01 -32.26
CA LEU A 452 -4.24 2.46 -32.46
C LEU A 452 -5.38 3.18 -31.75
N CYS A 453 -5.03 4.02 -30.77
CA CYS A 453 -5.98 4.84 -30.03
C CYS A 453 -6.08 6.20 -30.73
N CYS A 454 -7.26 6.52 -31.27
CA CYS A 454 -7.49 7.72 -32.05
C CYS A 454 -8.59 8.59 -31.43
N ASP A 455 -8.28 9.86 -31.16
CA ASP A 455 -9.23 10.89 -30.73
C ASP A 455 -9.59 11.87 -31.86
N GLY A 456 -9.14 11.58 -33.10
CA GLY A 456 -9.32 12.46 -34.27
C GLY A 456 -8.40 13.68 -34.29
N SER A 457 -7.44 13.80 -33.37
CA SER A 457 -6.48 14.92 -33.33
C SER A 457 -5.32 14.76 -34.32
N GLU A 458 -4.67 15.87 -34.67
CA GLU A 458 -3.44 15.89 -35.49
C GLU A 458 -2.31 15.03 -34.87
N THR A 459 -2.25 14.91 -33.54
CA THR A 459 -1.30 14.02 -32.86
C THR A 459 -1.62 12.53 -33.01
N SER A 460 -2.90 12.17 -33.07
CA SER A 460 -3.32 10.80 -33.39
C SER A 460 -3.04 10.47 -34.86
N GLN A 461 -3.24 11.43 -35.78
CA GLN A 461 -2.81 11.32 -37.18
C GLN A 461 -1.29 11.13 -37.30
N HIS A 462 -0.47 11.92 -36.61
CA HIS A 462 0.97 11.70 -36.64
C HIS A 462 1.40 10.35 -36.06
N ALA A 463 0.67 9.82 -35.07
CA ALA A 463 0.91 8.47 -34.56
C ALA A 463 0.53 7.38 -35.58
N ALA A 464 -0.55 7.58 -36.33
CA ALA A 464 -0.96 6.75 -37.46
C ALA A 464 0.08 6.78 -38.60
N ASP A 465 0.48 7.95 -39.06
CA ASP A 465 1.48 8.14 -40.12
C ASP A 465 2.84 7.55 -39.72
N PHE A 466 3.15 7.54 -38.42
CA PHE A 466 4.37 6.91 -37.90
C PHE A 466 4.29 5.38 -37.96
N LEU A 467 3.10 4.78 -37.86
CA LEU A 467 2.93 3.33 -37.96
C LEU A 467 3.25 2.77 -39.34
N GLU A 468 3.07 3.56 -40.40
CA GLU A 468 3.45 3.17 -41.78
C GLU A 468 4.94 2.91 -41.95
N LYS A 469 5.77 3.41 -41.04
CA LYS A 469 7.23 3.30 -41.10
C LYS A 469 7.76 2.01 -40.48
N PHE A 470 6.91 1.22 -39.82
CA PHE A 470 7.28 -0.07 -39.22
C PHE A 470 7.00 -1.23 -40.17
N ASP A 471 7.92 -2.20 -40.23
CA ASP A 471 7.74 -3.44 -40.98
C ASP A 471 7.15 -4.52 -40.06
N PHE A 472 5.82 -4.65 -40.08
CA PHE A 472 5.13 -5.59 -39.21
C PHE A 472 5.21 -7.04 -39.75
N PRO A 473 5.40 -8.05 -38.88
CA PRO A 473 5.42 -9.44 -39.30
C PRO A 473 4.16 -9.87 -40.05
N ALA A 474 4.29 -10.77 -41.03
CA ALA A 474 3.16 -11.24 -41.83
C ALA A 474 2.07 -11.88 -40.95
N GLY A 475 0.80 -11.50 -41.19
CA GLY A 475 -0.34 -11.93 -40.38
C GLY A 475 -0.62 -11.05 -39.16
N SER A 476 0.13 -9.95 -38.99
CA SER A 476 -0.20 -8.91 -37.99
C SER A 476 -1.55 -8.28 -38.30
N THR A 477 -2.29 -7.93 -37.25
CA THR A 477 -3.63 -7.34 -37.35
C THR A 477 -3.67 -6.03 -36.57
N GLY A 478 -4.26 -5.00 -37.16
CA GLY A 478 -4.45 -3.70 -36.55
C GLY A 478 -5.91 -3.46 -36.19
N GLN A 479 -6.17 -2.88 -35.03
CA GLN A 479 -7.49 -2.40 -34.61
C GLN A 479 -7.40 -0.91 -34.28
N VAL A 480 -8.33 -0.11 -34.80
CA VAL A 480 -8.50 1.28 -34.41
C VAL A 480 -9.57 1.36 -33.33
N VAL A 481 -9.31 2.11 -32.27
CA VAL A 481 -10.30 2.43 -31.24
C VAL A 481 -10.40 3.94 -31.08
N THR A 482 -11.64 4.44 -31.11
CA THR A 482 -11.95 5.82 -30.76
C THR A 482 -13.02 5.83 -29.68
N VAL A 483 -12.90 6.78 -28.76
CA VAL A 483 -13.80 6.85 -27.62
C VAL A 483 -14.68 8.08 -27.76
N VAL A 484 -15.99 7.86 -27.78
CA VAL A 484 -16.99 8.92 -27.73
C VAL A 484 -17.25 9.22 -26.26
N GLU A 485 -16.67 10.33 -25.81
CA GLU A 485 -16.99 10.87 -24.50
C GLU A 485 -18.46 11.29 -24.52
N SER A 486 -19.24 10.75 -23.58
CA SER A 486 -20.65 11.09 -23.42
C SER A 486 -20.78 12.54 -22.95
N VAL A 487 -21.70 13.32 -23.54
CA VAL A 487 -21.89 14.76 -23.26
C VAL A 487 -22.38 15.03 -21.83
N PHE A 488 -22.63 14.00 -21.02
CA PHE A 488 -22.99 14.11 -19.60
C PHE A 488 -21.84 14.61 -18.67
N ALA A 489 -20.89 15.37 -19.18
CA ALA A 489 -19.72 15.87 -18.45
C ALA A 489 -19.60 17.41 -18.40
N GLY A 490 -20.69 18.17 -18.58
CA GLY A 490 -20.70 19.63 -18.39
C GLY A 490 -22.11 20.24 -18.28
N GLU A 491 -22.24 21.34 -17.53
CA GLU A 491 -23.49 22.08 -17.31
C GLU A 491 -24.25 22.38 -18.62
N VAL A 492 -25.58 22.23 -18.56
CA VAL A 492 -26.48 22.59 -19.66
C VAL A 492 -26.53 24.12 -19.79
N PRO A 493 -26.32 24.70 -20.99
CA PRO A 493 -26.39 26.16 -21.16
C PRO A 493 -27.78 26.73 -20.82
N GLU A 494 -27.84 27.84 -20.07
CA GLU A 494 -29.08 28.51 -19.59
C GLU A 494 -30.14 28.76 -20.69
N TRP A 495 -29.72 29.07 -21.92
CA TRP A 495 -30.65 29.32 -23.04
C TRP A 495 -31.40 28.06 -23.51
N LEU A 496 -30.87 26.88 -23.19
CA LEU A 496 -31.47 25.58 -23.48
C LEU A 496 -32.41 25.14 -22.35
N GLU A 497 -32.12 25.51 -21.09
CA GLU A 497 -33.02 25.32 -19.95
C GLU A 497 -34.32 26.13 -20.07
N GLU A 498 -34.27 27.32 -20.70
CA GLU A 498 -35.47 28.11 -20.97
C GLU A 498 -36.38 27.48 -22.03
N GLN A 499 -35.83 26.79 -23.05
CA GLN A 499 -36.64 26.03 -24.02
C GLN A 499 -37.15 24.70 -23.45
N ALA A 500 -36.38 24.06 -22.58
CA ALA A 500 -36.75 22.83 -21.87
C ALA A 500 -37.99 22.99 -20.98
N ARG A 501 -38.23 24.19 -20.44
CA ARG A 501 -39.43 24.47 -19.62
C ARG A 501 -40.77 24.40 -20.36
N GLU A 502 -40.77 24.37 -21.70
CA GLU A 502 -42.00 24.33 -22.51
C GLU A 502 -42.27 22.97 -23.23
N SER A 503 -41.42 21.95 -23.06
CA SER A 503 -41.60 20.63 -23.72
C SER A 503 -41.42 19.44 -22.76
N ASP A 504 -42.27 18.42 -22.89
CA ASP A 504 -42.25 17.16 -22.12
C ASP A 504 -40.86 16.55 -22.03
N GLU A 505 -40.42 16.14 -20.83
CA GLU A 505 -39.13 15.49 -20.54
C GLU A 505 -38.85 14.27 -21.45
N GLU A 506 -39.90 13.56 -21.90
CA GLU A 506 -39.79 12.44 -22.86
C GLU A 506 -39.33 12.89 -24.27
N ALA A 507 -39.72 14.07 -24.73
CA ALA A 507 -39.30 14.57 -26.04
C ALA A 507 -37.82 14.94 -26.06
N MET A 508 -37.29 15.40 -24.92
CA MET A 508 -35.91 15.86 -24.78
C MET A 508 -34.92 14.70 -24.63
N ALA A 509 -35.31 13.64 -23.90
CA ALA A 509 -34.59 12.37 -23.90
C ALA A 509 -34.51 11.75 -25.31
N HIS A 510 -35.55 11.91 -26.14
CA HIS A 510 -35.56 11.43 -27.51
C HIS A 510 -34.65 12.25 -28.44
N VAL A 511 -34.67 13.59 -28.33
CA VAL A 511 -33.78 14.49 -29.09
C VAL A 511 -32.31 14.28 -28.71
N TRP A 512 -32.00 14.01 -27.44
CA TRP A 512 -30.64 13.72 -27.00
C TRP A 512 -30.16 12.32 -27.39
N ALA A 513 -31.04 11.32 -27.38
CA ALA A 513 -30.73 10.00 -27.92
C ALA A 513 -30.45 10.08 -29.44
N GLU A 514 -31.26 10.82 -30.19
CA GLU A 514 -31.03 11.06 -31.63
C GLU A 514 -29.71 11.81 -31.89
N GLU A 515 -29.37 12.86 -31.12
CA GLU A 515 -28.11 13.59 -31.30
C GLU A 515 -26.88 12.75 -30.88
N HIS A 516 -26.98 11.94 -29.83
CA HIS A 516 -25.93 11.00 -29.43
C HIS A 516 -25.69 9.92 -30.49
N GLU A 517 -26.76 9.33 -31.02
CA GLU A 517 -26.69 8.33 -32.08
C GLU A 517 -26.10 8.93 -33.36
N LYS A 518 -26.41 10.20 -33.65
CA LYS A 518 -25.84 10.95 -34.77
C LYS A 518 -24.35 11.29 -34.57
N GLN A 519 -23.91 11.66 -33.36
CA GLN A 519 -22.49 11.88 -33.05
C GLN A 519 -21.67 10.60 -33.19
N ARG A 520 -22.25 9.46 -32.76
CA ARG A 520 -21.66 8.14 -32.94
C ARG A 520 -21.55 7.78 -34.42
N GLU A 521 -22.62 7.96 -35.20
CA GLU A 521 -22.64 7.68 -36.64
C GLU A 521 -21.64 8.56 -37.41
N VAL A 522 -21.52 9.84 -37.05
CA VAL A 522 -20.52 10.77 -37.62
C VAL A 522 -19.08 10.32 -37.29
N LYS A 523 -18.80 9.93 -36.04
CA LYS A 523 -17.47 9.43 -35.65
C LYS A 523 -17.15 8.06 -36.26
N GLU A 524 -18.11 7.16 -36.36
CA GLU A 524 -17.98 5.89 -37.08
C GLU A 524 -17.62 6.14 -38.55
N THR A 525 -18.31 7.08 -39.20
CA THR A 525 -18.04 7.44 -40.61
C THR A 525 -16.66 8.08 -40.78
N LEU A 526 -16.29 9.05 -39.94
CA LEU A 526 -14.96 9.68 -39.95
C LEU A 526 -13.83 8.68 -39.73
N MET A 527 -14.04 7.69 -38.84
CA MET A 527 -13.02 6.70 -38.51
C MET A 527 -12.88 5.63 -39.59
N VAL A 528 -13.93 5.35 -40.38
CA VAL A 528 -13.85 4.48 -41.57
C VAL A 528 -12.93 5.11 -42.62
N ASP A 529 -13.12 6.40 -42.95
CA ASP A 529 -12.23 7.14 -43.87
C ASP A 529 -10.78 7.21 -43.32
N TYR A 530 -10.63 7.35 -41.99
CA TYR A 530 -9.34 7.33 -41.31
C TYR A 530 -8.61 5.99 -41.44
N CYS A 531 -9.35 4.86 -41.41
CA CYS A 531 -8.78 3.52 -41.56
C CYS A 531 -8.24 3.24 -42.97
N GLU A 532 -8.75 3.91 -44.01
CA GLU A 532 -8.26 3.75 -45.39
C GLU A 532 -6.84 4.32 -45.61
N HIS A 533 -6.36 5.15 -44.66
CA HIS A 533 -5.05 5.80 -44.68
C HIS A 533 -4.05 5.15 -43.69
N LEU A 534 -4.36 3.95 -43.20
CA LEU A 534 -3.51 3.20 -42.27
C LEU A 534 -2.74 2.07 -42.99
N PRO A 535 -1.77 1.41 -42.34
CA PRO A 535 -1.16 0.21 -42.90
C PRO A 535 -2.20 -0.89 -43.22
N PRO A 536 -2.00 -1.74 -44.24
CA PRO A 536 -2.99 -2.73 -44.69
C PRO A 536 -3.55 -3.66 -43.59
N MET A 537 -2.79 -3.89 -42.52
CA MET A 537 -3.25 -4.67 -41.37
C MET A 537 -4.44 -4.05 -40.61
N PHE A 538 -4.73 -2.77 -40.80
CA PHE A 538 -5.89 -2.08 -40.23
C PHE A 538 -7.11 -2.04 -41.16
N HIS A 539 -6.95 -2.36 -42.46
CA HIS A 539 -8.01 -2.20 -43.46
C HIS A 539 -9.14 -3.22 -43.31
N ASP A 540 -8.84 -4.43 -42.82
CA ASP A 540 -9.83 -5.49 -42.62
C ASP A 540 -10.61 -5.34 -41.30
N SER A 541 -10.23 -4.38 -40.45
CA SER A 541 -10.79 -4.18 -39.11
C SER A 541 -11.73 -2.97 -39.10
N LYS A 542 -13.00 -3.20 -38.75
CA LYS A 542 -13.92 -2.08 -38.55
C LYS A 542 -13.46 -1.25 -37.35
N PRO A 543 -13.36 0.09 -37.46
CA PRO A 543 -12.99 0.93 -36.33
C PRO A 543 -13.98 0.77 -35.18
N LEU A 544 -13.43 0.60 -33.99
CA LEU A 544 -14.18 0.36 -32.77
C LEU A 544 -14.51 1.70 -32.13
N VAL A 545 -15.76 2.14 -32.28
CA VAL A 545 -16.30 3.33 -31.62
C VAL A 545 -16.96 2.90 -30.31
N VAL A 546 -16.33 3.26 -29.20
CA VAL A 546 -16.74 2.85 -27.85
C VAL A 546 -17.09 4.08 -27.03
N GLU A 547 -18.10 3.95 -26.17
CA GLU A 547 -18.55 5.04 -25.31
C GLU A 547 -17.94 4.89 -23.90
N GLY A 548 -17.61 6.00 -23.26
CA GLY A 548 -17.10 6.02 -21.88
C GLY A 548 -15.74 6.68 -21.73
N LEU A 549 -15.03 6.39 -20.65
CA LEU A 549 -13.73 7.00 -20.37
C LEU A 549 -12.63 6.37 -21.25
N PRO A 550 -11.83 7.17 -21.98
CA PRO A 550 -10.89 6.66 -22.97
C PRO A 550 -9.90 5.61 -22.44
N ALA A 551 -9.37 5.79 -21.24
CA ALA A 551 -8.37 4.89 -20.68
C ALA A 551 -8.92 3.49 -20.36
N GLU A 552 -10.16 3.41 -19.89
CA GLU A 552 -10.82 2.15 -19.53
C GLU A 552 -11.16 1.33 -20.76
N GLN A 553 -11.73 1.99 -21.78
CA GLN A 553 -12.11 1.35 -23.03
C GLN A 553 -10.88 0.84 -23.82
N ILE A 554 -9.77 1.59 -23.78
CA ILE A 554 -8.51 1.15 -24.38
C ILE A 554 -7.95 -0.08 -23.64
N LEU A 555 -7.97 -0.10 -22.29
CA LEU A 555 -7.53 -1.27 -21.51
C LEU A 555 -8.41 -2.50 -21.67
N ALA A 556 -9.73 -2.31 -21.79
CA ALA A 556 -10.67 -3.38 -22.10
C ALA A 556 -10.35 -4.00 -23.47
N SER A 557 -10.09 -3.16 -24.48
CA SER A 557 -9.70 -3.59 -25.83
C SER A 557 -8.37 -4.35 -25.83
N ILE A 558 -7.36 -3.86 -25.10
CA ILE A 558 -6.06 -4.53 -24.95
C ILE A 558 -6.21 -5.98 -24.45
N ARG A 559 -7.06 -6.18 -23.42
CA ARG A 559 -7.29 -7.50 -22.82
C ARG A 559 -8.12 -8.42 -23.71
N ARG A 560 -9.22 -7.91 -24.27
CA ARG A 560 -10.14 -8.67 -25.13
C ARG A 560 -9.43 -9.20 -26.38
N GLU A 561 -8.58 -8.39 -26.97
CA GLU A 561 -7.98 -8.69 -28.27
C GLU A 561 -6.54 -9.20 -28.18
N GLN A 562 -6.00 -9.34 -26.97
CA GLN A 562 -4.60 -9.72 -26.68
C GLN A 562 -3.59 -8.87 -27.46
N ILE A 563 -3.73 -7.56 -27.32
CA ILE A 563 -2.90 -6.57 -28.01
C ILE A 563 -1.45 -6.66 -27.52
N SER A 564 -0.51 -6.69 -28.46
CA SER A 564 0.93 -6.76 -28.20
C SER A 564 1.63 -5.39 -28.32
N LEU A 565 1.04 -4.44 -29.06
CA LEU A 565 1.52 -3.07 -29.19
C LEU A 565 0.35 -2.08 -29.10
N VAL A 566 0.47 -1.09 -28.22
CA VAL A 566 -0.52 -0.02 -28.05
C VAL A 566 0.09 1.30 -28.49
N VAL A 567 -0.62 2.03 -29.34
CA VAL A 567 -0.16 3.27 -29.96
C VAL A 567 -1.10 4.40 -29.55
N VAL A 568 -0.54 5.46 -28.97
CA VAL A 568 -1.30 6.61 -28.47
C VAL A 568 -0.58 7.90 -28.85
N GLY A 569 -1.32 8.89 -29.37
CA GLY A 569 -0.80 10.24 -29.58
C GLY A 569 -0.62 10.98 -28.24
N ALA A 570 0.56 11.56 -28.01
CA ALA A 570 0.83 12.38 -26.84
C ALA A 570 0.89 13.86 -27.24
N ARG A 571 0.02 14.71 -26.66
CA ARG A 571 0.09 16.16 -26.88
C ARG A 571 1.23 16.78 -26.07
N GLY A 572 2.15 17.47 -26.75
CA GLY A 572 3.01 18.47 -26.11
C GLY A 572 2.22 19.77 -25.88
N LEU A 573 1.60 19.94 -24.73
CA LEU A 573 0.80 21.15 -24.41
C LEU A 573 1.34 21.92 -23.21
N SER A 574 1.27 23.25 -23.32
CA SER A 574 1.71 24.24 -22.35
C SER A 574 1.03 24.06 -20.97
N ARG A 575 1.73 24.49 -19.91
CA ARG A 575 1.43 24.28 -18.47
C ARG A 575 -0.03 24.50 -18.03
N TRP A 576 -0.84 25.27 -18.76
CA TRP A 576 -2.22 25.60 -18.40
C TRP A 576 -3.27 24.64 -18.97
N ALA A 577 -2.97 23.90 -20.04
CA ALA A 577 -3.88 22.89 -20.59
C ALA A 577 -3.79 21.53 -19.85
N ARG A 578 -2.78 21.33 -18.98
CA ARG A 578 -2.63 20.14 -18.12
C ARG A 578 -3.70 20.02 -17.02
N LEU A 579 -4.41 21.10 -16.72
CA LEU A 579 -5.37 21.16 -15.61
C LEU A 579 -6.82 20.86 -16.00
N MET A 580 -7.18 20.84 -17.29
CA MET A 580 -8.58 20.65 -17.70
C MET A 580 -8.90 19.30 -18.37
N VAL A 581 -7.91 18.56 -18.87
CA VAL A 581 -8.13 17.18 -19.36
C VAL A 581 -6.87 16.36 -19.04
N GLY A 582 -6.92 15.54 -18.00
CA GLY A 582 -5.86 14.56 -17.70
C GLY A 582 -5.76 13.59 -18.87
N SER A 583 -4.61 13.60 -19.57
CA SER A 583 -4.47 12.88 -20.84
C SER A 583 -4.77 11.39 -20.67
N THR A 584 -5.54 10.81 -21.58
CA THR A 584 -5.87 9.38 -21.67
C THR A 584 -4.65 8.47 -21.45
N SER A 585 -3.49 8.92 -21.95
CA SER A 585 -2.18 8.28 -21.81
C SER A 585 -1.74 8.12 -20.35
N GLU A 586 -2.06 9.07 -19.48
CA GLU A 586 -1.69 9.10 -18.06
C GLU A 586 -2.59 8.21 -17.20
N LYS A 587 -3.89 8.13 -17.54
CA LYS A 587 -4.87 7.26 -16.87
C LYS A 587 -4.74 5.79 -17.28
N LEU A 588 -4.34 5.52 -18.53
CA LEU A 588 -3.95 4.17 -19.01
C LEU A 588 -2.79 3.58 -18.20
N LEU A 589 -1.90 4.43 -17.68
CA LEU A 589 -0.71 4.04 -16.94
C LEU A 589 -1.00 3.63 -15.48
N ALA A 590 -2.18 3.95 -14.94
CA ALA A 590 -2.52 3.74 -13.53
C ALA A 590 -3.41 2.51 -13.24
N HIS A 591 -4.21 2.03 -14.20
CA HIS A 591 -5.43 1.24 -13.94
C HIS A 591 -5.28 -0.31 -13.95
N ALA A 592 -4.09 -0.84 -13.67
CA ALA A 592 -3.72 -2.24 -13.89
C ALA A 592 -4.02 -3.24 -12.75
N ILE A 593 -4.85 -2.88 -11.78
CA ILE A 593 -4.92 -3.53 -10.46
C ILE A 593 -5.88 -4.75 -10.42
N ARG A 594 -6.93 -4.78 -11.25
CA ARG A 594 -8.10 -5.69 -11.10
C ARG A 594 -7.98 -7.12 -11.67
N ALA A 595 -6.92 -7.50 -12.39
CA ALA A 595 -6.80 -8.86 -12.97
C ALA A 595 -6.51 -9.98 -11.94
N ARG A 596 -6.57 -9.68 -10.64
CA ARG A 596 -6.07 -10.51 -9.52
C ARG A 596 -7.14 -11.42 -8.89
N LEU A 597 -8.41 -11.26 -9.21
CA LEU A 597 -9.50 -11.58 -8.27
C LEU A 597 -10.18 -12.94 -8.49
N ALA A 598 -9.85 -13.68 -9.55
CA ALA A 598 -10.63 -14.85 -9.96
C ALA A 598 -10.26 -16.20 -9.29
N ALA A 599 -9.62 -16.25 -8.11
CA ALA A 599 -9.28 -17.53 -7.46
C ALA A 599 -9.24 -17.49 -5.92
N ALA A 600 -10.36 -17.82 -5.26
CA ALA A 600 -10.42 -18.04 -3.81
C ALA A 600 -11.11 -19.37 -3.43
N THR A 601 -10.64 -20.01 -2.36
CA THR A 601 -11.06 -21.33 -1.84
C THR A 601 -11.53 -21.20 -0.37
N GLU A 602 -12.54 -21.99 0.03
CA GLU A 602 -13.24 -21.92 1.33
C GLU A 602 -12.50 -22.54 2.53
N HIS A 603 -12.68 -21.97 3.74
CA HIS A 603 -12.17 -22.48 5.03
C HIS A 603 -13.32 -23.00 5.94
N SER A 604 -13.04 -24.04 6.75
CA SER A 604 -13.99 -24.72 7.65
C SER A 604 -13.55 -24.65 9.13
N TYR A 605 -14.45 -24.16 9.99
CA TYR A 605 -14.28 -24.00 11.46
C TYR A 605 -14.12 -25.31 12.25
N LEU A 606 -14.34 -26.47 11.63
CA LEU A 606 -14.20 -27.77 12.30
C LEU A 606 -12.74 -28.03 12.70
N ARG A 607 -11.79 -27.45 11.97
CA ARG A 607 -10.35 -27.65 12.19
C ARG A 607 -9.88 -27.00 13.50
N ASP A 608 -10.30 -25.77 13.78
CA ASP A 608 -9.82 -25.01 14.95
C ASP A 608 -10.33 -25.59 16.27
N PHE A 609 -11.57 -26.11 16.27
CA PHE A 609 -12.11 -26.82 17.43
C PHE A 609 -11.38 -28.15 17.70
N VAL A 610 -11.07 -28.93 16.66
CA VAL A 610 -10.35 -30.21 16.80
C VAL A 610 -8.92 -29.98 17.30
N TYR A 611 -8.23 -28.97 16.78
CA TYR A 611 -6.88 -28.63 17.24
C TYR A 611 -6.88 -28.18 18.71
N GLY A 612 -7.82 -27.32 19.12
CA GLY A 612 -7.93 -26.87 20.52
C GLY A 612 -8.25 -28.00 21.50
N ALA A 613 -9.15 -28.92 21.13
CA ALA A 613 -9.50 -30.06 21.97
C ALA A 613 -8.36 -31.08 22.11
N MET A 614 -7.57 -31.30 21.05
CA MET A 614 -6.40 -32.18 21.10
C MET A 614 -5.28 -31.59 21.95
N ASP A 615 -5.01 -30.28 21.84
CA ASP A 615 -3.93 -29.62 22.56
C ASP A 615 -4.17 -29.67 24.09
N GLY A 616 -5.36 -29.27 24.54
CA GLY A 616 -5.71 -29.30 25.97
C GLY A 616 -5.71 -30.71 26.58
N ALA A 617 -6.02 -31.75 25.79
CA ALA A 617 -5.95 -33.13 26.25
C ALA A 617 -4.50 -33.64 26.39
N VAL A 618 -3.62 -33.28 25.44
CA VAL A 618 -2.21 -33.70 25.42
C VAL A 618 -1.41 -33.02 26.53
N THR A 619 -1.59 -31.72 26.74
CA THR A 619 -0.89 -30.97 27.80
C THR A 619 -1.30 -31.44 29.18
N THR A 620 -2.61 -31.65 29.41
CA THR A 620 -3.13 -32.19 30.67
C THR A 620 -2.58 -33.60 30.93
N PHE A 621 -2.54 -34.47 29.92
CA PHE A 621 -1.96 -35.80 30.05
C PHE A 621 -0.45 -35.76 30.38
N ALA A 622 0.31 -34.86 29.76
CA ALA A 622 1.74 -34.70 30.00
C ALA A 622 2.03 -34.23 31.43
N VAL A 623 1.25 -33.27 31.96
CA VAL A 623 1.40 -32.77 33.33
C VAL A 623 1.03 -33.84 34.35
N VAL A 624 -0.08 -34.56 34.14
CA VAL A 624 -0.49 -35.66 35.03
C VAL A 624 0.52 -36.81 35.00
N SER A 625 1.02 -37.18 33.81
CA SER A 625 2.03 -38.23 33.67
C SER A 625 3.39 -37.82 34.27
N GLY A 626 3.79 -36.57 34.10
CA GLY A 626 5.03 -36.03 34.67
C GLY A 626 4.99 -35.94 36.20
N THR A 627 3.85 -35.52 36.76
CA THR A 627 3.66 -35.46 38.22
C THR A 627 3.60 -36.86 38.84
N ALA A 628 2.96 -37.82 38.17
CA ALA A 628 2.95 -39.23 38.57
C ALA A 628 4.36 -39.85 38.49
N GLY A 629 5.11 -39.60 37.40
CA GLY A 629 6.48 -40.09 37.22
C GLY A 629 7.48 -39.49 38.20
N ALA A 630 7.25 -38.25 38.66
CA ALA A 630 8.05 -37.58 39.67
C ALA A 630 7.64 -37.90 41.12
N ALA A 631 6.66 -38.80 41.32
CA ALA A 631 6.12 -39.19 42.63
C ALA A 631 5.70 -37.99 43.51
N LEU A 632 5.18 -36.93 42.88
CA LEU A 632 4.74 -35.73 43.59
C LEU A 632 3.44 -36.00 44.34
N SER A 633 3.20 -35.23 45.41
CA SER A 633 1.96 -35.39 46.19
C SER A 633 0.72 -35.09 45.33
N PRO A 634 -0.42 -35.77 45.56
CA PRO A 634 -1.65 -35.54 44.80
C PRO A 634 -2.11 -34.08 44.81
N THR A 635 -1.86 -33.36 45.91
CA THR A 635 -2.16 -31.93 46.03
C THR A 635 -1.33 -31.08 45.07
N ILE A 636 -0.03 -31.38 44.91
CA ILE A 636 0.86 -30.68 43.98
C ILE A 636 0.46 -30.98 42.52
N ALA A 637 0.07 -32.23 42.23
CA ALA A 637 -0.40 -32.62 40.90
C ALA A 637 -1.67 -31.85 40.49
N ILE A 638 -2.62 -31.69 41.41
CA ILE A 638 -3.85 -30.90 41.17
C ILE A 638 -3.52 -29.42 40.94
N ILE A 639 -2.62 -28.84 41.74
CA ILE A 639 -2.20 -27.43 41.58
C ILE A 639 -1.53 -27.22 40.22
N LEU A 640 -0.61 -28.11 39.82
CA LEU A 640 0.06 -28.03 38.52
C LEU A 640 -0.91 -28.24 37.36
N GLY A 641 -1.87 -29.16 37.48
CA GLY A 641 -2.92 -29.37 36.49
C GLY A 641 -3.82 -28.14 36.31
N MET A 642 -4.25 -27.50 37.41
CA MET A 642 -5.05 -26.28 37.35
C MET A 642 -4.26 -25.08 36.79
N ALA A 643 -2.99 -24.94 37.18
CA ALA A 643 -2.12 -23.89 36.65
C ALA A 643 -1.90 -24.05 35.14
N ASN A 644 -1.70 -25.28 34.66
CA ASN A 644 -1.56 -25.56 33.23
C ASN A 644 -2.85 -25.28 32.46
N LEU A 645 -4.01 -25.70 32.99
CA LEU A 645 -5.30 -25.44 32.35
C LEU A 645 -5.62 -23.94 32.22
N LEU A 646 -5.23 -23.13 33.22
CA LEU A 646 -5.35 -21.67 33.15
C LEU A 646 -4.37 -21.05 32.16
N ALA A 647 -3.13 -21.56 32.09
CA ALA A 647 -2.12 -21.09 31.15
C ALA A 647 -2.51 -21.39 29.69
N ASP A 648 -3.01 -22.60 29.42
CA ASP A 648 -3.48 -23.00 28.09
C ASP A 648 -4.68 -22.15 27.65
N GLY A 649 -5.64 -21.92 28.56
CA GLY A 649 -6.79 -21.05 28.29
C GLY A 649 -6.39 -19.60 28.00
N PHE A 650 -5.40 -19.06 28.72
CA PHE A 650 -4.90 -17.71 28.48
C PHE A 650 -4.10 -17.62 27.16
N SER A 651 -3.28 -18.62 26.86
CA SER A 651 -2.49 -18.68 25.62
C SER A 651 -3.38 -18.77 24.38
N MET A 652 -4.47 -19.56 24.44
CA MET A 652 -5.47 -19.63 23.38
C MET A 652 -6.25 -18.32 23.22
N ALA A 653 -6.62 -17.65 24.32
CA ALA A 653 -7.32 -16.37 24.27
C ALA A 653 -6.44 -15.27 23.64
N VAL A 654 -5.16 -15.20 24.00
CA VAL A 654 -4.20 -14.26 23.43
C VAL A 654 -3.91 -14.58 21.96
N GLY A 655 -3.74 -15.86 21.62
CA GLY A 655 -3.54 -16.30 20.23
C GLY A 655 -4.74 -15.97 19.34
N ASN A 656 -5.95 -16.23 19.82
CA ASN A 656 -7.17 -15.90 19.08
C ASN A 656 -7.38 -14.38 18.96
N TYR A 657 -7.08 -13.61 20.02
CA TYR A 657 -7.11 -12.15 19.98
C TYR A 657 -6.13 -11.58 18.96
N LEU A 658 -4.89 -12.10 18.91
CA LEU A 658 -3.89 -11.68 17.94
C LEU A 658 -4.27 -12.08 16.51
N SER A 659 -4.77 -13.30 16.29
CA SER A 659 -5.25 -13.75 14.97
C SER A 659 -6.41 -12.88 14.49
N THR A 660 -7.39 -12.63 15.36
CA THR A 660 -8.53 -11.75 15.06
C THR A 660 -8.08 -10.31 14.77
N LYS A 661 -7.07 -9.81 15.49
CA LYS A 661 -6.51 -8.47 15.24
C LYS A 661 -5.81 -8.40 13.88
N THR A 662 -5.02 -9.40 13.51
CA THR A 662 -4.32 -9.43 12.21
C THR A 662 -5.30 -9.63 11.04
N GLU A 663 -6.34 -10.45 11.21
CA GLU A 663 -7.42 -10.58 10.22
C GLU A 663 -8.17 -9.25 10.01
N ARG A 664 -8.46 -8.53 11.10
CA ARG A 664 -9.07 -7.19 11.03
C ARG A 664 -8.19 -6.19 10.28
N GLU A 665 -6.88 -6.20 10.51
CA GLU A 665 -5.94 -5.31 9.80
C GLU A 665 -5.84 -5.60 8.30
N VAL A 666 -6.05 -6.85 7.87
CA VAL A 666 -6.10 -7.23 6.45
C VAL A 666 -7.39 -6.78 5.79
N VAL A 667 -8.54 -6.97 6.45
CA VAL A 667 -9.86 -6.52 5.98
C VAL A 667 -9.88 -5.00 5.85
N GLU A 668 -9.38 -4.30 6.87
CA GLU A 668 -9.32 -2.83 6.92
C GLU A 668 -8.44 -2.25 5.80
N ARG A 669 -7.37 -2.95 5.42
CA ARG A 669 -6.50 -2.53 4.32
C ARG A 669 -7.12 -2.76 2.94
N ALA A 670 -7.85 -3.87 2.77
CA ALA A 670 -8.60 -4.13 1.53
C ALA A 670 -9.73 -3.12 1.37
N ARG A 671 -10.45 -2.82 2.45
CA ARG A 671 -11.51 -1.81 2.50
C ARG A 671 -11.04 -0.42 2.03
N ARG A 672 -9.94 0.08 2.58
CA ARG A 672 -9.36 1.38 2.17
C ARG A 672 -8.91 1.41 0.71
N MET A 673 -8.56 0.25 0.16
CA MET A 673 -8.18 0.14 -1.25
C MET A 673 -9.42 0.24 -2.14
N GLU A 674 -10.52 -0.45 -1.81
CA GLU A 674 -11.76 -0.36 -2.59
C GLU A 674 -12.51 0.94 -2.41
N GLU A 675 -12.51 1.52 -1.21
CA GLU A 675 -13.01 2.87 -1.01
C GLU A 675 -12.25 3.85 -1.92
N SER A 676 -10.92 3.76 -1.96
CA SER A 676 -10.08 4.57 -2.84
C SER A 676 -10.30 4.29 -4.32
N HIS A 677 -10.67 3.07 -4.73
CA HIS A 677 -10.95 2.77 -6.14
C HIS A 677 -12.34 3.26 -6.54
N ILE A 678 -13.35 3.15 -5.68
CA ILE A 678 -14.70 3.69 -5.91
C ILE A 678 -14.66 5.22 -5.99
N ASP A 679 -13.82 5.90 -5.20
CA ASP A 679 -13.62 7.36 -5.30
C ASP A 679 -12.99 7.77 -6.63
N GLN A 680 -11.98 7.02 -7.07
CA GLN A 680 -11.18 7.42 -8.22
C GLN A 680 -11.84 6.98 -9.53
N ILE A 681 -12.60 5.88 -9.51
CA ILE A 681 -13.14 5.18 -10.67
C ILE A 681 -14.50 4.51 -10.34
N PRO A 682 -15.54 5.29 -9.98
CA PRO A 682 -16.82 4.73 -9.53
C PRO A 682 -17.52 3.89 -10.60
N GLU A 683 -17.57 4.34 -11.86
CA GLU A 683 -18.22 3.56 -12.93
C GLU A 683 -17.49 2.24 -13.21
N GLY A 684 -16.16 2.24 -13.10
CA GLY A 684 -15.37 1.03 -13.21
C GLY A 684 -15.67 0.03 -12.10
N GLU A 685 -15.81 0.49 -10.86
CA GLU A 685 -16.17 -0.37 -9.71
C GLU A 685 -17.63 -0.86 -9.80
N ARG A 686 -18.52 -0.12 -10.49
CA ARG A 686 -19.95 -0.42 -10.62
C ARG A 686 -20.13 -1.57 -11.61
N GLU A 687 -19.35 -1.51 -12.67
CA GLU A 687 -19.18 -2.59 -13.64
C GLU A 687 -18.60 -3.87 -13.01
N GLU A 688 -17.80 -3.77 -11.94
CA GLU A 688 -17.31 -4.96 -11.25
C GLU A 688 -18.40 -5.67 -10.45
N ILE A 689 -19.26 -4.93 -9.76
CA ILE A 689 -20.46 -5.51 -9.15
C ILE A 689 -21.34 -6.18 -10.21
N ARG A 690 -21.51 -5.55 -11.38
CA ARG A 690 -22.23 -6.15 -12.52
C ARG A 690 -21.62 -7.46 -12.96
N GLN A 691 -20.30 -7.53 -13.11
CA GLN A 691 -19.61 -8.74 -13.52
C GLN A 691 -19.62 -9.83 -12.45
N ILE A 692 -19.53 -9.46 -11.15
CA ILE A 692 -19.62 -10.40 -10.02
C ILE A 692 -20.97 -11.13 -10.03
N PHE A 693 -22.08 -10.40 -10.19
CA PHE A 693 -23.41 -11.01 -10.18
C PHE A 693 -23.78 -11.65 -11.52
N ALA A 694 -23.28 -11.15 -12.65
CA ALA A 694 -23.37 -11.86 -13.92
C ALA A 694 -22.68 -13.23 -13.86
N GLY A 695 -21.50 -13.31 -13.23
CA GLY A 695 -20.78 -14.56 -12.98
C GLY A 695 -21.51 -15.55 -12.06
N LYS A 696 -22.50 -15.09 -11.29
CA LYS A 696 -23.40 -15.90 -10.46
C LYS A 696 -24.68 -16.33 -11.18
N GLY A 697 -24.86 -15.93 -12.46
CA GLY A 697 -25.96 -16.33 -13.31
C GLY A 697 -27.15 -15.36 -13.33
N PHE A 698 -26.98 -14.11 -12.88
CA PHE A 698 -28.00 -13.06 -13.00
C PHE A 698 -27.83 -12.33 -14.35
N GLU A 699 -28.92 -12.07 -15.07
CA GLU A 699 -28.92 -11.43 -16.40
C GLU A 699 -30.12 -10.47 -16.57
N GLY A 700 -30.03 -9.54 -17.53
CA GLY A 700 -31.13 -8.62 -17.90
C GLY A 700 -31.47 -7.57 -16.84
N GLU A 701 -32.73 -7.11 -16.79
CA GLU A 701 -33.19 -6.07 -15.83
C GLU A 701 -32.91 -6.43 -14.37
N MET A 702 -32.97 -7.72 -14.01
CA MET A 702 -32.70 -8.16 -12.64
C MET A 702 -31.23 -8.00 -12.26
N LEU A 703 -30.30 -8.16 -13.21
CA LEU A 703 -28.88 -7.88 -12.96
C LEU A 703 -28.67 -6.38 -12.74
N GLU A 704 -29.23 -5.53 -13.59
CA GLU A 704 -29.09 -4.08 -13.44
C GLU A 704 -29.71 -3.57 -12.15
N GLN A 705 -30.87 -4.12 -11.73
CA GLN A 705 -31.45 -3.81 -10.41
C GLN A 705 -30.55 -4.25 -9.25
N ILE A 706 -29.90 -5.41 -9.34
CA ILE A 706 -28.96 -5.86 -8.29
C ILE A 706 -27.74 -4.94 -8.23
N VAL A 707 -27.18 -4.59 -9.39
CA VAL A 707 -26.03 -3.67 -9.47
C VAL A 707 -26.41 -2.32 -8.93
N GLU A 708 -27.55 -1.78 -9.35
CA GLU A 708 -28.05 -0.51 -8.89
C GLU A 708 -28.29 -0.53 -7.38
N VAL A 709 -28.98 -1.52 -6.84
CA VAL A 709 -29.21 -1.63 -5.39
C VAL A 709 -27.89 -1.70 -4.60
N ILE A 710 -26.93 -2.53 -5.05
CA ILE A 710 -25.66 -2.71 -4.35
C ILE A 710 -24.76 -1.47 -4.49
N THR A 711 -24.75 -0.82 -5.64
CA THR A 711 -23.82 0.31 -5.95
C THR A 711 -24.41 1.66 -5.59
N HIS A 712 -25.73 1.73 -5.33
CA HIS A 712 -26.38 2.89 -4.73
C HIS A 712 -25.92 3.09 -3.28
N ASP A 713 -25.53 2.01 -2.61
CA ASP A 713 -25.00 1.99 -1.26
C ASP A 713 -23.49 1.71 -1.26
N ARG A 714 -22.66 2.72 -1.05
CA ARG A 714 -21.19 2.57 -1.01
C ARG A 714 -20.69 1.54 0.02
N ARG A 715 -21.44 1.20 1.08
CA ARG A 715 -21.06 0.08 1.98
C ARG A 715 -21.35 -1.22 1.34
N GLN A 716 -22.55 -1.37 0.83
CA GLN A 716 -22.94 -2.61 0.22
C GLN A 716 -22.03 -2.88 -0.97
N TRP A 717 -21.65 -1.84 -1.70
CA TRP A 717 -20.64 -1.89 -2.76
C TRP A 717 -19.27 -2.32 -2.22
N VAL A 718 -18.68 -1.59 -1.28
CA VAL A 718 -17.35 -1.91 -0.71
C VAL A 718 -17.35 -3.28 0.00
N ASP A 719 -18.36 -3.61 0.80
CA ASP A 719 -18.49 -4.87 1.52
C ASP A 719 -18.73 -6.04 0.56
N THR A 720 -19.48 -5.82 -0.53
CA THR A 720 -19.61 -6.79 -1.61
C THR A 720 -18.27 -6.98 -2.32
N MET A 721 -17.51 -5.92 -2.56
CA MET A 721 -16.15 -6.03 -3.13
C MET A 721 -15.17 -6.71 -2.16
N ILE A 722 -15.18 -6.40 -0.86
CA ILE A 722 -14.36 -7.10 0.14
C ILE A 722 -14.71 -8.60 0.19
N THR A 723 -16.00 -8.94 0.09
CA THR A 723 -16.47 -10.32 0.20
C THR A 723 -16.25 -11.10 -1.09
N GLU A 724 -16.60 -10.52 -2.23
CA GLU A 724 -16.67 -11.18 -3.54
C GLU A 724 -15.40 -10.99 -4.37
N GLU A 725 -14.77 -9.83 -4.28
CA GLU A 725 -13.50 -9.54 -4.95
C GLU A 725 -12.30 -10.00 -4.09
N HIS A 726 -12.23 -9.63 -2.80
CA HIS A 726 -11.08 -10.01 -1.95
C HIS A 726 -11.20 -11.39 -1.31
N GLY A 727 -12.38 -12.02 -1.39
CA GLY A 727 -12.65 -13.33 -0.78
C GLY A 727 -12.60 -13.32 0.74
N LEU A 728 -12.71 -12.15 1.36
CA LEU A 728 -12.59 -11.96 2.81
C LEU A 728 -13.98 -11.97 3.44
N ARG A 729 -14.47 -13.14 3.88
CA ARG A 729 -15.72 -13.22 4.64
C ARG A 729 -15.54 -12.67 6.06
N ARG A 730 -16.52 -11.90 6.54
CA ARG A 730 -16.71 -11.62 7.96
C ARG A 730 -16.87 -12.94 8.72
N ASN A 731 -15.94 -13.23 9.64
CA ASN A 731 -16.18 -14.15 10.74
C ASN A 731 -17.33 -13.57 11.59
N ILE A 732 -18.57 -14.04 11.36
CA ILE A 732 -19.64 -13.89 12.33
C ILE A 732 -19.23 -14.75 13.53
N VAL A 733 -18.67 -14.12 14.55
CA VAL A 733 -18.66 -14.72 15.89
C VAL A 733 -20.11 -14.74 16.35
N GLY A 734 -20.78 -15.85 16.07
CA GLY A 734 -22.09 -16.18 16.60
C GLY A 734 -22.03 -16.21 18.13
N GLY A 735 -23.02 -15.56 18.75
CA GLY A 735 -23.11 -15.48 20.20
C GLY A 735 -23.32 -16.83 20.86
N ASP A 736 -22.58 -17.05 21.95
CA ASP A 736 -22.94 -18.00 22.99
C ASP A 736 -23.43 -17.25 24.24
N ARG A 737 -24.72 -16.90 24.21
CA ARG A 737 -25.55 -16.94 25.43
C ARG A 737 -26.79 -17.76 25.12
N CYS A 738 -26.56 -19.07 25.03
CA CYS A 738 -27.61 -20.07 25.08
C CYS A 738 -28.37 -19.98 26.42
N CYS A 739 -29.69 -19.82 26.29
CA CYS A 739 -30.74 -20.36 27.15
C CYS A 739 -30.32 -20.87 28.53
N ARG A 740 -30.63 -20.10 29.58
CA ARG A 740 -31.10 -20.66 30.85
C ARG A 740 -32.59 -20.42 30.97
N ILE A 741 -33.34 -21.49 30.72
CA ILE A 741 -34.73 -21.65 31.18
C ILE A 741 -34.72 -21.56 32.71
N GLY A 742 -35.55 -20.65 33.24
CA GLY A 742 -35.77 -20.45 34.66
C GLY A 742 -37.05 -19.66 34.88
N LEU A 743 -38.18 -20.37 34.79
CA LEU A 743 -39.48 -20.04 35.39
C LEU A 743 -39.40 -19.11 36.60
N TRP A 744 -40.17 -18.02 36.59
CA TRP A 744 -40.85 -17.24 37.67
C TRP A 744 -41.19 -15.90 37.00
N GLY A 745 -42.42 -15.48 36.69
CA GLY A 745 -43.69 -15.58 37.39
C GLY A 745 -44.28 -14.17 37.50
N GLY A 746 -45.29 -13.84 36.70
CA GLY A 746 -46.38 -12.90 37.06
C GLY A 746 -46.13 -11.38 37.12
N SER A 747 -46.92 -10.66 36.31
CA SER A 747 -47.76 -9.51 36.73
C SER A 747 -47.08 -8.31 37.39
N LEU A 748 -47.04 -7.18 36.68
CA LEU A 748 -47.65 -5.93 37.15
C LEU A 748 -47.89 -4.95 36.00
N ALA A 749 -49.16 -4.85 35.62
CA ALA A 749 -49.69 -3.80 34.78
C ALA A 749 -49.92 -2.50 35.58
N ALA A 750 -49.76 -1.37 34.89
CA ALA A 750 -50.52 -0.13 35.01
C ALA A 750 -50.59 0.62 36.36
N ARG A 751 -50.02 1.84 36.36
CA ARG A 751 -50.51 3.12 36.96
C ARG A 751 -49.32 4.09 36.88
N TYR A 752 -49.35 5.17 36.11
CA TYR A 752 -50.02 6.43 36.46
C TYR A 752 -50.22 7.30 35.21
N HIS A 753 -51.42 7.86 35.05
CA HIS A 753 -51.70 9.03 34.22
C HIS A 753 -51.88 10.23 35.15
N GLY A 754 -51.28 11.37 34.81
CA GLY A 754 -51.72 12.68 35.28
C GLY A 754 -50.62 13.62 35.78
N LEU A 755 -49.98 14.36 34.87
CA LEU A 755 -49.85 15.83 34.87
C LEU A 755 -49.02 16.26 33.66
N ASN A 756 -49.65 17.03 32.77
CA ASN A 756 -49.08 17.60 31.55
C ASN A 756 -47.86 18.49 31.83
N ARG A 757 -46.68 18.02 31.45
CA ARG A 757 -45.60 18.80 30.84
C ARG A 757 -45.02 17.92 29.74
N THR A 758 -45.28 18.27 28.49
CA THR A 758 -44.66 17.58 27.35
C THR A 758 -43.20 18.03 27.28
N MET A 759 -42.33 17.41 28.08
CA MET A 759 -40.89 17.57 27.94
C MET A 759 -40.52 17.18 26.51
N LYS A 760 -39.81 18.06 25.80
CA LYS A 760 -39.26 17.70 24.49
C LYS A 760 -37.95 16.95 24.68
N ARG A 761 -37.77 15.87 23.94
CA ARG A 761 -36.54 15.08 23.89
C ARG A 761 -35.74 15.50 22.67
N LEU A 762 -34.47 15.83 22.84
CA LEU A 762 -33.58 16.29 21.76
C LEU A 762 -32.38 15.36 21.71
N ALA A 763 -32.13 14.72 20.57
CA ALA A 763 -30.95 13.86 20.41
C ALA A 763 -29.78 14.73 19.95
N TRP A 764 -28.70 14.78 20.74
CA TRP A 764 -27.49 15.52 20.41
C TRP A 764 -26.41 14.60 19.87
N LEU A 765 -25.78 15.03 18.78
CA LEU A 765 -24.70 14.38 18.07
C LEU A 765 -23.60 15.40 17.76
N THR A 766 -22.37 14.92 17.62
CA THR A 766 -21.19 15.69 17.21
C THR A 766 -20.19 14.74 16.57
N ASP A 767 -19.34 15.25 15.67
CA ASP A 767 -18.20 14.50 15.13
C ASP A 767 -18.64 13.13 14.57
N ILE A 768 -19.75 13.14 13.83
CA ILE A 768 -20.36 11.92 13.28
C ILE A 768 -19.66 11.44 12.03
N HIS A 769 -18.88 12.30 11.35
CA HIS A 769 -17.90 11.92 10.35
C HIS A 769 -18.47 10.92 9.32
N LEU A 770 -19.63 11.26 8.74
CA LEU A 770 -20.43 10.35 7.90
C LEU A 770 -19.68 9.89 6.64
N ASN A 771 -18.69 10.64 6.18
CA ASN A 771 -17.79 10.25 5.08
C ASN A 771 -16.90 9.03 5.42
N TRP A 772 -16.74 8.70 6.71
CA TRP A 772 -16.06 7.47 7.16
C TRP A 772 -17.02 6.27 7.27
N LEU A 773 -18.31 6.54 7.12
CA LEU A 773 -19.32 5.51 7.04
C LEU A 773 -19.58 5.21 5.58
N THR A 774 -19.44 3.95 5.29
CA THR A 774 -20.01 3.42 4.08
C THR A 774 -21.54 3.43 4.15
N VAL A 775 -22.26 3.44 3.03
CA VAL A 775 -23.70 3.74 3.01
C VAL A 775 -24.58 2.81 3.86
N ASP A 776 -24.39 1.48 3.98
CA ASP A 776 -25.28 0.70 4.86
C ASP A 776 -25.04 1.04 6.33
N GLN A 777 -23.87 1.56 6.75
CA GLN A 777 -23.69 2.04 8.14
C GLN A 777 -24.25 3.43 8.29
N THR A 778 -24.25 4.25 7.24
CA THR A 778 -25.00 5.50 7.24
C THR A 778 -26.50 5.22 7.33
N THR A 779 -27.03 4.27 6.56
CA THR A 779 -28.42 3.81 6.58
C THR A 779 -28.77 3.18 7.93
N GLU A 780 -27.99 2.21 8.40
CA GLU A 780 -28.17 1.57 9.72
C GLU A 780 -28.10 2.61 10.84
N PHE A 781 -27.17 3.56 10.77
CA PHE A 781 -27.08 4.66 11.73
C PHE A 781 -28.30 5.57 11.67
N PHE A 782 -28.80 5.91 10.48
CA PHE A 782 -30.03 6.70 10.34
C PHE A 782 -31.28 5.94 10.78
N GLU A 783 -31.35 4.63 10.58
CA GLU A 783 -32.40 3.77 11.14
C GLU A 783 -32.36 3.75 12.67
N GLN A 784 -31.15 3.60 13.26
CA GLN A 784 -30.94 3.69 14.69
C GLN A 784 -31.33 5.08 15.22
N LEU A 785 -30.95 6.14 14.50
CA LEU A 785 -31.27 7.52 14.85
C LEU A 785 -32.76 7.83 14.75
N ALA A 786 -33.44 7.27 13.75
CA ALA A 786 -34.90 7.34 13.59
C ALA A 786 -35.61 6.61 14.75
N ALA A 787 -35.06 5.48 15.21
CA ALA A 787 -35.56 4.73 16.36
C ALA A 787 -35.35 5.46 17.70
N VAL A 788 -34.44 6.43 17.79
CA VAL A 788 -34.30 7.27 18.98
C VAL A 788 -35.56 8.11 19.16
N GLU A 789 -36.20 7.99 20.31
CA GLU A 789 -37.38 8.79 20.69
C GLU A 789 -36.97 10.24 21.00
N ALA A 790 -36.79 11.05 19.95
CA ALA A 790 -36.49 12.47 20.03
C ALA A 790 -37.43 13.29 19.13
N ASN A 791 -37.69 14.54 19.51
CA ASN A 791 -38.50 15.51 18.78
C ASN A 791 -37.69 16.30 17.75
N ALA A 792 -36.38 16.45 17.96
CA ALA A 792 -35.45 17.12 17.06
C ALA A 792 -34.03 16.57 17.24
N LEU A 793 -33.18 16.77 16.23
CA LEU A 793 -31.77 16.41 16.22
C LEU A 793 -30.91 17.67 16.36
N LEU A 794 -29.85 17.60 17.16
CA LEU A 794 -28.88 18.67 17.37
C LEU A 794 -27.50 18.18 16.92
N LEU A 795 -26.89 18.83 15.92
CA LEU A 795 -25.56 18.44 15.41
C LEU A 795 -24.55 19.58 15.64
N SER A 796 -23.54 19.35 16.47
CA SER A 796 -22.51 20.36 16.80
C SER A 796 -21.24 20.25 15.94
N GLY A 797 -21.38 20.01 14.63
CA GLY A 797 -20.29 20.04 13.67
C GLY A 797 -19.58 18.70 13.43
N ASP A 798 -18.68 18.71 12.45
CA ASP A 798 -17.96 17.55 11.91
C ASP A 798 -18.92 16.45 11.45
N ILE A 799 -19.80 16.86 10.52
CA ILE A 799 -20.84 16.02 9.92
C ILE A 799 -20.21 15.16 8.81
N SER A 800 -19.37 15.76 7.96
CA SER A 800 -18.77 15.20 6.75
C SER A 800 -17.56 16.05 6.31
N GLU A 801 -17.09 15.87 5.08
CA GLU A 801 -16.19 16.80 4.37
C GLU A 801 -16.95 17.55 3.26
N ALA A 802 -16.43 18.70 2.82
CA ALA A 802 -17.14 19.63 1.92
C ALA A 802 -17.70 18.98 0.63
N PRO A 803 -16.97 18.07 -0.07
CA PRO A 803 -17.48 17.43 -1.28
C PRO A 803 -18.75 16.59 -1.07
N GLU A 804 -18.93 16.04 0.14
CA GLU A 804 -20.05 15.14 0.46
C GLU A 804 -21.08 15.75 1.44
N LEU A 805 -20.77 16.91 2.02
CA LEU A 805 -21.58 17.55 3.06
C LEU A 805 -23.03 17.76 2.63
N THR A 806 -23.25 18.31 1.43
CA THR A 806 -24.60 18.54 0.88
C THR A 806 -25.40 17.26 0.77
N ARG A 807 -24.78 16.18 0.29
CA ARG A 807 -25.41 14.87 0.15
C ARG A 807 -25.80 14.31 1.51
N HIS A 808 -24.89 14.34 2.48
CA HIS A 808 -25.16 13.82 3.82
C HIS A 808 -26.23 14.62 4.57
N LEU A 809 -26.26 15.94 4.42
CA LEU A 809 -27.31 16.78 4.98
C LEU A 809 -28.68 16.50 4.34
N ARG A 810 -28.75 16.28 3.02
CA ARG A 810 -29.98 15.85 2.33
C ARG A 810 -30.48 14.51 2.85
N LEU A 811 -29.60 13.51 2.92
CA LEU A 811 -29.95 12.18 3.42
C LEU A 811 -30.43 12.23 4.89
N LEU A 812 -29.75 13.02 5.73
CA LEU A 812 -30.17 13.23 7.11
C LEU A 812 -31.56 13.87 7.19
N ALA A 813 -31.84 14.85 6.34
CA ALA A 813 -33.15 15.50 6.27
C ALA A 813 -34.26 14.57 5.77
N GLU A 814 -33.96 13.71 4.79
CA GLU A 814 -34.89 12.73 4.24
C GLU A 814 -35.21 11.63 5.25
N CYS A 815 -34.19 11.11 5.94
CA CYS A 815 -34.34 10.03 6.92
C CYS A 815 -34.93 10.50 8.25
N SER A 816 -34.78 11.79 8.57
CA SER A 816 -35.34 12.40 9.77
C SER A 816 -36.41 13.44 9.41
N PRO A 817 -37.71 13.08 9.44
CA PRO A 817 -38.80 14.06 9.25
C PRO A 817 -38.91 15.08 10.41
N ARG A 818 -38.02 14.99 11.40
CA ARG A 818 -37.93 15.89 12.55
C ARG A 818 -36.98 17.05 12.22
N PRO A 819 -37.16 18.22 12.85
CA PRO A 819 -36.21 19.32 12.72
C PRO A 819 -34.78 18.92 13.10
N VAL A 820 -33.83 19.32 12.28
CA VAL A 820 -32.40 19.12 12.47
C VAL A 820 -31.75 20.49 12.62
N TYR A 821 -31.28 20.80 13.83
CA TYR A 821 -30.56 22.02 14.13
C TYR A 821 -29.07 21.73 14.13
N PHE A 822 -28.31 22.42 13.29
CA PHE A 822 -26.90 22.10 13.11
C PHE A 822 -26.01 23.33 12.93
N VAL A 823 -24.73 23.12 13.23
CA VAL A 823 -23.60 24.00 12.91
C VAL A 823 -22.53 23.16 12.23
N LEU A 824 -21.61 23.80 11.51
CA LEU A 824 -20.51 23.11 10.84
C LEU A 824 -19.26 23.06 11.73
N GLY A 825 -18.48 21.99 11.60
CA GLY A 825 -17.14 21.83 12.18
C GLY A 825 -16.05 22.04 11.15
N ASN A 826 -14.78 21.96 11.57
CA ASN A 826 -13.66 22.25 10.68
C ASN A 826 -13.51 21.22 9.55
N HIS A 827 -13.89 19.95 9.78
CA HIS A 827 -13.87 18.91 8.73
C HIS A 827 -14.90 19.18 7.64
N ASP A 828 -16.05 19.77 7.97
CA ASP A 828 -17.10 20.11 7.00
C ASP A 828 -16.60 21.10 5.92
N PHE A 829 -15.47 21.78 6.16
CA PHE A 829 -14.82 22.70 5.24
C PHE A 829 -13.62 22.09 4.49
N TYR A 830 -13.23 20.84 4.75
CA TYR A 830 -12.08 20.23 4.08
C TYR A 830 -12.32 20.08 2.57
N PHE A 831 -11.29 20.40 1.80
CA PHE A 831 -11.24 20.42 0.33
C PHE A 831 -12.06 21.53 -0.36
N SER A 832 -12.42 22.59 0.37
CA SER A 832 -13.10 23.76 -0.19
C SER A 832 -12.77 25.03 0.62
N SER A 833 -13.34 26.17 0.22
CA SER A 833 -13.26 27.42 0.95
C SER A 833 -14.40 27.54 1.97
N ILE A 834 -14.12 28.18 3.11
CA ILE A 834 -15.11 28.50 4.15
C ILE A 834 -16.30 29.25 3.53
N ARG A 835 -16.01 30.16 2.60
CA ARG A 835 -17.04 30.93 1.92
C ARG A 835 -17.99 30.05 1.09
N GLU A 836 -17.47 29.19 0.23
CA GLU A 836 -18.28 28.35 -0.66
C GLU A 836 -19.15 27.37 0.13
N VAL A 837 -18.59 26.70 1.13
CA VAL A 837 -19.33 25.75 1.97
C VAL A 837 -20.47 26.44 2.71
N ARG A 838 -20.24 27.64 3.25
CA ARG A 838 -21.29 28.46 3.90
C ARG A 838 -22.36 28.92 2.91
N GLU A 839 -21.97 29.27 1.68
CA GLU A 839 -22.91 29.63 0.62
C GLU A 839 -23.79 28.41 0.27
N VAL A 840 -23.21 27.23 0.05
CA VAL A 840 -23.98 26.00 -0.27
C VAL A 840 -24.88 25.59 0.90
N THR A 841 -24.38 25.61 2.13
CA THR A 841 -25.16 25.24 3.32
C THR A 841 -26.35 26.20 3.55
N ARG A 842 -26.16 27.50 3.26
CA ARG A 842 -27.25 28.48 3.28
C ARG A 842 -28.34 28.14 2.27
N HIS A 843 -27.97 27.84 1.03
CA HIS A 843 -28.93 27.46 -0.01
C HIS A 843 -29.69 26.19 0.40
N LEU A 844 -28.97 25.19 0.90
CA LEU A 844 -29.59 23.93 1.32
C LEU A 844 -30.56 24.09 2.50
N SER A 845 -30.20 24.88 3.52
CA SER A 845 -31.08 25.16 4.68
C SER A 845 -32.26 26.09 4.33
N ALA A 846 -32.21 26.78 3.18
CA ALA A 846 -33.33 27.52 2.63
C ALA A 846 -34.24 26.65 1.75
N GLU A 847 -33.68 25.64 1.09
CA GLU A 847 -34.40 24.69 0.23
C GLU A 847 -35.15 23.62 1.04
N ILE A 848 -34.57 23.16 2.15
CA ILE A 848 -35.06 22.03 2.93
C ILE A 848 -35.59 22.50 4.30
N ASP A 849 -36.91 22.44 4.47
CA ASP A 849 -37.62 23.02 5.62
C ASP A 849 -37.19 22.50 6.99
N ASN A 850 -36.81 21.22 7.10
CA ASN A 850 -36.40 20.60 8.37
C ASN A 850 -34.90 20.71 8.65
N LEU A 851 -34.10 21.34 7.78
CA LEU A 851 -32.69 21.65 8.02
C LEU A 851 -32.54 23.09 8.51
N HIS A 852 -32.08 23.26 9.74
CA HIS A 852 -31.88 24.56 10.38
C HIS A 852 -30.39 24.79 10.66
N TRP A 853 -29.67 25.36 9.69
CA TRP A 853 -28.29 25.79 9.91
C TRP A 853 -28.26 27.04 10.79
N LEU A 854 -27.76 26.91 12.01
CA LEU A 854 -27.92 27.93 13.04
C LEU A 854 -27.05 29.17 12.83
N THR A 855 -25.91 29.04 12.14
CA THR A 855 -24.97 30.15 11.89
C THR A 855 -25.61 31.31 11.12
N ASP A 856 -26.50 31.00 10.18
CA ASP A 856 -27.21 32.00 9.36
C ASP A 856 -28.60 32.35 9.92
N ARG A 857 -28.94 31.81 11.10
CA ARG A 857 -30.22 32.02 11.78
C ARG A 857 -30.05 32.87 13.04
N THR A 858 -31.18 33.35 13.54
CA THR A 858 -31.24 34.06 14.83
C THR A 858 -31.72 33.08 15.90
N VAL A 859 -32.49 33.54 16.89
CA VAL A 859 -32.97 32.69 17.98
C VAL A 859 -34.15 31.86 17.52
N GLU A 860 -33.97 30.54 17.52
CA GLU A 860 -35.02 29.56 17.22
C GLU A 860 -35.66 29.06 18.53
N ALA A 861 -36.98 28.86 18.52
CA ALA A 861 -37.72 28.39 19.69
C ALA A 861 -37.86 26.87 19.67
N LEU A 862 -37.29 26.18 20.68
CA LEU A 862 -37.52 24.75 20.86
C LEU A 862 -38.79 24.49 21.66
N SER A 863 -39.10 25.33 22.65
CA SER A 863 -40.34 25.32 23.44
C SER A 863 -40.68 26.76 23.90
N ASP A 864 -41.74 26.92 24.68
CA ASP A 864 -42.10 28.21 25.29
C ASP A 864 -41.03 28.74 26.27
N LYS A 865 -40.16 27.85 26.77
CA LYS A 865 -39.14 28.15 27.79
C LYS A 865 -37.71 27.95 27.32
N THR A 866 -37.52 27.23 26.22
CA THR A 866 -36.21 26.81 25.73
C THR A 866 -35.97 27.32 24.31
N GLY A 867 -34.90 28.09 24.13
CA GLY A 867 -34.43 28.55 22.82
C GLY A 867 -33.15 27.86 22.40
N ILE A 868 -32.81 27.93 21.11
CA ILE A 868 -31.54 27.46 20.56
C ILE A 868 -30.89 28.54 19.69
N VAL A 869 -29.56 28.65 19.80
CA VAL A 869 -28.69 29.48 18.98
C VAL A 869 -27.45 28.67 18.60
N GLY A 870 -26.72 29.07 17.56
CA GLY A 870 -25.49 28.39 17.22
C GLY A 870 -24.66 29.11 16.18
N HIS A 871 -23.38 28.73 16.10
CA HIS A 871 -22.44 29.22 15.12
C HIS A 871 -21.37 28.14 14.91
N ASP A 872 -20.91 27.94 13.67
CA ASP A 872 -19.89 26.95 13.28
C ASP A 872 -18.77 26.89 14.32
N GLY A 873 -18.13 28.06 14.56
CA GLY A 873 -17.15 28.25 15.62
C GLY A 873 -15.79 27.73 15.22
N TRP A 874 -14.74 28.42 15.64
CA TRP A 874 -13.37 28.13 15.23
C TRP A 874 -12.41 28.23 16.39
N ALA A 875 -11.39 27.37 16.37
CA ALA A 875 -10.30 27.49 17.31
C ALA A 875 -9.51 28.75 16.96
N ASP A 876 -9.37 29.66 17.93
CA ASP A 876 -8.86 31.01 17.66
C ASP A 876 -7.39 31.18 18.05
N ALA A 877 -6.76 30.11 18.55
CA ALA A 877 -5.34 30.06 18.92
C ALA A 877 -4.90 31.14 19.94
N ARG A 878 -5.84 31.77 20.66
CA ARG A 878 -5.56 32.74 21.74
C ARG A 878 -5.17 32.10 23.07
N LEU A 879 -5.23 30.78 23.09
CA LEU A 879 -4.82 29.93 24.19
C LEU A 879 -3.54 29.21 23.72
N GLY A 880 -2.47 29.32 24.50
CA GLY A 880 -1.15 28.76 24.20
C GLY A 880 -0.30 29.63 23.27
N ASP A 881 0.89 29.13 22.89
CA ASP A 881 1.82 29.80 21.97
C ASP A 881 1.76 29.19 20.56
N TYR A 882 0.83 29.67 19.73
CA TYR A 882 0.60 29.13 18.37
C TYR A 882 1.81 29.24 17.44
N VAL A 883 2.54 30.35 17.51
CA VAL A 883 3.69 30.59 16.64
C VAL A 883 4.80 29.59 16.95
N ARG A 884 5.10 29.36 18.23
CA ARG A 884 6.18 28.45 18.65
C ARG A 884 5.76 26.98 18.75
N SER A 885 4.47 26.68 18.80
CA SER A 885 3.96 25.31 18.86
C SER A 885 4.30 24.52 17.60
N PHE A 886 4.71 23.26 17.75
CA PHE A 886 4.90 22.35 16.62
C PHE A 886 3.60 21.68 16.16
N VAL A 887 2.50 21.89 16.89
CA VAL A 887 1.19 21.31 16.58
C VAL A 887 0.57 22.07 15.40
N SER A 888 0.15 21.33 14.38
CA SER A 888 -0.47 21.87 13.17
C SER A 888 -1.66 21.00 12.79
N MET A 889 -2.84 21.61 12.69
CA MET A 889 -4.06 20.94 12.24
C MET A 889 -4.08 20.81 10.71
N ASN A 890 -4.81 19.83 10.20
CA ASN A 890 -4.98 19.64 8.76
C ASN A 890 -5.74 20.78 8.08
N ASP A 891 -6.48 21.59 8.85
CA ASP A 891 -7.11 22.84 8.41
C ASP A 891 -6.13 23.70 7.60
N SER A 892 -4.85 23.76 8.03
CA SER A 892 -3.79 24.52 7.37
C SER A 892 -3.40 24.06 5.96
N ARG A 893 -3.87 22.88 5.54
CA ARG A 893 -3.57 22.22 4.27
C ARG A 893 -4.80 21.96 3.42
N LEU A 894 -5.96 21.81 4.06
CA LEU A 894 -7.17 21.28 3.42
C LEU A 894 -8.27 22.33 3.25
N ILE A 895 -8.20 23.51 3.85
CA ILE A 895 -9.18 24.59 3.61
C ILE A 895 -8.48 25.80 3.00
N ASP A 896 -9.07 26.33 1.93
CA ASP A 896 -8.42 27.26 1.01
C ASP A 896 -7.93 28.55 1.69
N GLU A 897 -8.68 29.06 2.67
CA GLU A 897 -8.32 30.25 3.43
C GLU A 897 -7.01 30.11 4.21
N PHE A 898 -6.53 28.88 4.48
CA PHE A 898 -5.28 28.63 5.20
C PHE A 898 -4.12 28.16 4.32
N VAL A 899 -4.41 27.68 3.10
CA VAL A 899 -3.40 27.12 2.19
C VAL A 899 -2.42 28.22 1.73
N GLY A 900 -1.13 27.90 1.79
CA GLY A 900 -0.06 28.83 1.36
C GLY A 900 0.26 29.96 2.34
N LEU A 901 -0.53 30.17 3.40
CA LEU A 901 -0.23 31.14 4.45
C LEU A 901 0.88 30.65 5.38
N ASN A 902 1.71 31.55 5.91
CA ASN A 902 2.64 31.23 7.01
C ASN A 902 1.91 31.24 8.37
N LYS A 903 2.60 30.88 9.46
CA LYS A 903 1.96 30.75 10.78
C LYS A 903 1.38 32.06 11.31
N GLU A 904 2.09 33.16 11.14
CA GLU A 904 1.63 34.48 11.57
C GLU A 904 0.37 34.91 10.80
N GLN A 905 0.36 34.70 9.48
CA GLN A 905 -0.79 34.98 8.64
C GLN A 905 -1.99 34.09 8.98
N ARG A 906 -1.77 32.80 9.25
CA ARG A 906 -2.84 31.89 9.69
C ARG A 906 -3.41 32.31 11.04
N LEU A 907 -2.57 32.76 11.97
CA LEU A 907 -3.01 33.25 13.26
C LEU A 907 -3.98 34.44 13.12
N ASP A 908 -3.72 35.35 12.19
CA ASP A 908 -4.63 36.47 11.88
C ASP A 908 -6.00 35.98 11.37
N VAL A 909 -6.01 34.95 10.51
CA VAL A 909 -7.27 34.34 10.01
C VAL A 909 -8.03 33.65 11.15
N LEU A 910 -7.35 32.85 11.99
CA LEU A 910 -7.96 32.17 13.14
C LEU A 910 -8.57 33.16 14.15
N HIS A 911 -7.86 34.26 14.43
CA HIS A 911 -8.40 35.35 15.26
C HIS A 911 -9.66 35.97 14.65
N ALA A 912 -9.65 36.24 13.34
CA ALA A 912 -10.78 36.84 12.66
C ALA A 912 -12.04 35.94 12.71
N LEU A 913 -11.87 34.64 12.49
CA LEU A 913 -12.95 33.64 12.56
C LEU A 913 -13.48 33.47 14.00
N GLY A 914 -12.60 33.43 15.00
CA GLY A 914 -13.00 33.41 16.41
C GLY A 914 -13.78 34.67 16.82
N ASP A 915 -13.35 35.85 16.34
CA ASP A 915 -14.05 37.11 16.62
C ASP A 915 -15.39 37.21 15.90
N GLU A 916 -15.52 36.60 14.72
CA GLU A 916 -16.80 36.49 14.02
C GLU A 916 -17.83 35.72 14.85
N ALA A 917 -17.45 34.53 15.35
CA ALA A 917 -18.30 33.73 16.22
C ALA A 917 -18.67 34.49 17.52
N ALA A 918 -17.68 35.14 18.15
CA ALA A 918 -17.90 35.93 19.35
C ALA A 918 -18.86 37.12 19.10
N ARG A 919 -18.73 37.82 17.97
CA ARG A 919 -19.65 38.89 17.55
C ARG A 919 -21.06 38.37 17.31
N HIS A 920 -21.21 37.20 16.69
CA HIS A 920 -22.50 36.56 16.49
C HIS A 920 -23.19 36.30 17.83
N PHE A 921 -22.52 35.63 18.78
CA PHE A 921 -23.09 35.34 20.10
C PHE A 921 -23.36 36.58 20.95
N THR A 922 -22.54 37.64 20.82
CA THR A 922 -22.80 38.94 21.46
C THR A 922 -24.15 39.52 21.03
N LYS A 923 -24.60 39.24 19.80
CA LYS A 923 -25.88 39.70 19.27
C LYS A 923 -27.04 38.78 19.66
N VAL A 924 -26.92 37.47 19.40
CA VAL A 924 -28.07 36.54 19.48
C VAL A 924 -28.36 36.03 20.89
N LEU A 925 -27.34 35.88 21.74
CA LEU A 925 -27.52 35.29 23.07
C LEU A 925 -28.35 36.19 24.01
N PRO A 926 -28.14 37.52 24.08
CA PRO A 926 -29.00 38.38 24.88
C PRO A 926 -30.46 38.37 24.42
N GLU A 927 -30.69 38.30 23.10
CA GLU A 927 -32.04 38.16 22.53
C GLU A 927 -32.70 36.85 23.00
N ALA A 928 -31.96 35.75 22.99
CA ALA A 928 -32.46 34.45 23.43
C ALA A 928 -32.80 34.44 24.92
N LEU A 929 -31.91 34.98 25.77
CA LEU A 929 -32.09 35.02 27.23
C LEU A 929 -33.24 35.93 27.66
N ASN A 930 -33.58 36.95 26.87
CA ASN A 930 -34.77 37.78 27.10
C ASN A 930 -36.07 37.01 26.88
N ARG A 931 -36.08 36.04 25.94
CA ARG A 931 -37.27 35.28 25.54
C ARG A 931 -37.42 33.98 26.32
N PHE A 932 -36.32 33.32 26.65
CA PHE A 932 -36.29 31.97 27.18
C PHE A 932 -35.61 31.92 28.55
N SER A 933 -36.02 30.96 29.39
CA SER A 933 -35.36 30.70 30.69
C SER A 933 -34.16 29.77 30.55
N HIS A 934 -34.15 28.93 29.52
CA HIS A 934 -33.05 28.04 29.17
C HIS A 934 -32.68 28.25 27.70
N VAL A 935 -31.40 28.40 27.40
CA VAL A 935 -30.89 28.47 26.03
C VAL A 935 -29.91 27.33 25.80
N LEU A 936 -30.08 26.62 24.68
CA LEU A 936 -29.08 25.70 24.14
C LEU A 936 -28.22 26.45 23.12
N LEU A 937 -26.90 26.27 23.19
CA LEU A 937 -25.96 26.86 22.25
C LEU A 937 -25.16 25.75 21.57
N LEU A 938 -25.23 25.68 20.25
CA LEU A 938 -24.43 24.76 19.45
C LEU A 938 -23.20 25.49 18.89
N THR A 939 -22.03 24.89 19.07
CA THR A 939 -20.80 25.31 18.41
C THR A 939 -19.87 24.12 18.28
N HIS A 940 -19.04 24.04 17.25
CA HIS A 940 -18.18 22.87 17.10
C HIS A 940 -16.99 22.91 18.06
N VAL A 941 -16.28 24.03 18.12
CA VAL A 941 -15.05 24.16 18.90
C VAL A 941 -15.35 24.51 20.36
N PRO A 942 -14.74 23.81 21.35
CA PRO A 942 -14.91 24.12 22.76
C PRO A 942 -14.52 25.57 23.12
N PRO A 943 -15.35 26.32 23.87
CA PRO A 943 -15.05 27.72 24.22
C PRO A 943 -14.02 27.88 25.36
N TYR A 944 -13.68 26.80 26.08
CA TYR A 944 -12.78 26.81 27.23
C TYR A 944 -11.78 25.65 27.13
N ARG A 945 -10.58 25.83 27.70
CA ARG A 945 -9.60 24.73 27.79
C ARG A 945 -10.12 23.56 28.60
N GLU A 946 -10.83 23.87 29.68
CA GLU A 946 -11.48 22.93 30.58
C GLU A 946 -12.60 22.12 29.92
N ALA A 947 -13.09 22.58 28.76
CA ALA A 947 -14.04 21.85 27.91
C ALA A 947 -13.34 21.10 26.76
N CYS A 948 -12.03 21.21 26.59
CA CYS A 948 -11.29 20.59 25.50
C CYS A 948 -10.60 19.32 26.02
N TRP A 949 -11.16 18.16 25.68
CA TRP A 949 -10.76 16.85 26.21
C TRP A 949 -10.29 15.93 25.10
N TYR A 950 -9.23 15.16 25.36
CA TYR A 950 -8.81 14.05 24.51
C TYR A 950 -8.00 13.03 25.31
N ASP A 951 -8.30 11.74 25.13
CA ASP A 951 -7.65 10.62 25.84
C ASP A 951 -7.59 10.80 27.37
N GLY A 952 -8.68 11.30 27.96
CA GLY A 952 -8.77 11.55 29.41
C GLY A 952 -8.00 12.77 29.92
N HIS A 953 -7.37 13.55 29.03
CA HIS A 953 -6.61 14.75 29.37
C HIS A 953 -7.31 16.04 28.92
N ILE A 954 -7.25 17.07 29.79
CA ILE A 954 -7.72 18.43 29.50
C ILE A 954 -6.62 19.22 28.78
N SER A 955 -7.02 20.05 27.81
CA SER A 955 -6.13 20.98 27.11
C SER A 955 -5.31 21.88 28.06
N ASN A 956 -4.03 22.03 27.74
CA ASN A 956 -3.09 22.94 28.41
C ASN A 956 -2.04 23.46 27.40
N ASP A 957 -1.02 24.18 27.85
CA ASP A 957 -0.01 24.77 26.95
C ASP A 957 0.84 23.75 26.19
N GLU A 958 0.95 22.52 26.69
CA GLU A 958 1.73 21.43 26.08
C GLU A 958 0.85 20.39 25.38
N TRP A 959 -0.46 20.35 25.67
CA TRP A 959 -1.41 19.36 25.17
C TRP A 959 -2.66 20.02 24.60
N LEU A 960 -2.92 19.85 23.30
CA LEU A 960 -4.01 20.51 22.57
C LEU A 960 -4.13 22.03 22.83
N PRO A 961 -3.03 22.80 22.77
CA PRO A 961 -3.00 24.17 23.29
C PRO A 961 -3.93 25.14 22.56
N HIS A 962 -4.22 24.90 21.28
CA HIS A 962 -4.91 25.83 20.36
C HIS A 962 -6.28 25.34 19.89
N PHE A 963 -6.88 24.35 20.57
CA PHE A 963 -8.12 23.66 20.13
C PHE A 963 -9.38 24.24 20.80
N SER A 964 -9.33 25.51 21.21
CA SER A 964 -10.45 26.17 21.88
C SER A 964 -10.62 27.59 21.36
N CYS A 965 -11.83 28.13 21.51
CA CYS A 965 -12.17 29.49 21.08
C CYS A 965 -12.31 30.43 22.29
N ARG A 966 -11.23 31.12 22.65
CA ARG A 966 -11.24 32.01 23.82
C ARG A 966 -12.22 33.17 23.66
N ALA A 967 -12.29 33.77 22.48
CA ALA A 967 -13.17 34.91 22.25
C ALA A 967 -14.65 34.57 22.47
N VAL A 968 -15.09 33.37 22.09
CA VAL A 968 -16.44 32.90 22.40
C VAL A 968 -16.58 32.69 23.91
N GLY A 969 -15.64 32.00 24.55
CA GLY A 969 -15.68 31.75 26.00
C GLY A 969 -15.81 33.02 26.85
N ASP A 970 -15.06 34.08 26.50
CA ASP A 970 -15.10 35.38 27.16
C ASP A 970 -16.47 36.06 27.02
N VAL A 971 -17.10 36.00 25.84
CA VAL A 971 -18.44 36.53 25.59
C VAL A 971 -19.50 35.79 26.41
N LEU A 972 -19.45 34.45 26.44
CA LEU A 972 -20.44 33.63 27.14
C LEU A 972 -20.41 33.87 28.66
N VAL A 973 -19.23 33.93 29.27
CA VAL A 973 -19.08 34.23 30.71
C VAL A 973 -19.58 35.64 31.01
N SER A 974 -19.20 36.63 30.19
CA SER A 974 -19.60 38.03 30.37
C SER A 974 -21.11 38.21 30.35
N ILE A 975 -21.80 37.56 29.41
CA ILE A 975 -23.26 37.63 29.28
C ILE A 975 -23.94 36.85 30.41
N MET A 976 -23.55 35.59 30.65
CA MET A 976 -24.24 34.75 31.62
C MET A 976 -24.07 35.22 33.07
N ALA A 977 -22.97 35.90 33.40
CA ALA A 977 -22.78 36.53 34.71
C ALA A 977 -23.83 37.63 35.00
N GLN A 978 -24.39 38.25 33.95
CA GLN A 978 -25.44 39.29 34.07
C GLN A 978 -26.86 38.69 34.14
N HIS A 979 -27.01 37.39 33.89
CA HIS A 979 -28.30 36.68 33.85
C HIS A 979 -28.32 35.46 34.78
N PRO A 980 -28.10 35.62 36.10
CA PRO A 980 -27.99 34.51 37.04
C PRO A 980 -29.27 33.67 37.18
N ASP A 981 -30.42 34.20 36.79
CA ASP A 981 -31.73 33.54 36.78
C ASP A 981 -31.97 32.68 35.52
N LYS A 982 -31.11 32.80 34.50
CA LYS A 982 -31.20 32.08 33.23
C LYS A 982 -30.18 30.97 33.16
N ARG A 983 -30.45 29.93 32.38
CA ARG A 983 -29.55 28.80 32.16
C ARG A 983 -29.05 28.75 30.72
N LEU A 984 -27.75 28.54 30.53
CA LEU A 984 -27.14 28.26 29.22
C LEU A 984 -26.48 26.88 29.24
N THR A 985 -26.73 26.09 28.19
CA THR A 985 -26.04 24.81 27.97
C THR A 985 -25.42 24.82 26.58
N VAL A 986 -24.09 24.76 26.55
CA VAL A 986 -23.27 24.70 25.33
C VAL A 986 -23.02 23.24 24.98
N LEU A 987 -23.21 22.89 23.71
CA LEU A 987 -22.98 21.57 23.13
C LEU A 987 -21.90 21.70 22.05
N CYS A 988 -20.77 21.01 22.22
CA CYS A 988 -19.63 21.08 21.30
C CYS A 988 -18.86 19.75 21.15
N GLY A 989 -17.87 19.70 20.27
CA GLY A 989 -17.12 18.49 19.94
C GLY A 989 -15.65 18.77 19.68
N HIS A 990 -15.17 18.45 18.47
CA HIS A 990 -13.86 18.79 17.90
C HIS A 990 -12.68 17.90 18.31
N THR A 991 -12.50 17.65 19.60
CA THR A 991 -11.31 16.93 20.08
C THR A 991 -11.54 15.46 20.37
N HIS A 992 -12.74 14.92 20.08
CA HIS A 992 -13.11 13.50 20.17
C HIS A 992 -13.09 12.90 21.59
N GLY A 993 -12.81 13.71 22.62
CA GLY A 993 -12.92 13.33 24.02
C GLY A 993 -14.20 13.86 24.66
N GLU A 994 -14.90 12.99 25.38
CA GLU A 994 -16.06 13.39 26.17
C GLU A 994 -15.65 14.20 27.41
N GLY A 995 -16.41 15.23 27.75
CA GLY A 995 -16.12 16.05 28.91
C GLY A 995 -17.25 17.00 29.29
N GLU A 996 -17.20 17.48 30.53
CA GLU A 996 -18.12 18.49 31.05
C GLU A 996 -17.34 19.56 31.81
N CYS A 997 -17.69 20.82 31.59
CA CYS A 997 -17.23 21.91 32.45
C CYS A 997 -18.37 22.87 32.83
N LEU A 998 -18.21 23.50 34.00
CA LEU A 998 -19.15 24.47 34.56
C LEU A 998 -18.42 25.81 34.82
N PRO A 999 -18.22 26.67 33.79
CA PRO A 999 -17.55 27.95 33.96
C PRO A 999 -18.25 28.89 34.95
N LEU A 1000 -19.59 28.82 35.01
CA LEU A 1000 -20.43 29.53 35.98
C LEU A 1000 -21.55 28.59 36.48
N PRO A 1001 -22.21 28.88 37.62
CA PRO A 1001 -23.31 28.05 38.12
C PRO A 1001 -24.49 27.89 37.16
N ASN A 1002 -24.64 28.84 36.23
CA ASN A 1002 -25.71 28.90 35.25
C ASN A 1002 -25.23 28.68 33.79
N LEU A 1003 -23.96 28.34 33.59
CA LEU A 1003 -23.33 28.06 32.31
C LEU A 1003 -22.70 26.67 32.35
N ARG A 1004 -23.25 25.75 31.57
CA ARG A 1004 -22.76 24.37 31.44
C ARG A 1004 -22.26 24.14 30.02
N VAL A 1005 -21.11 23.47 29.88
CA VAL A 1005 -20.54 23.09 28.59
C VAL A 1005 -20.37 21.57 28.56
N LEU A 1006 -20.90 20.95 27.52
CA LEU A 1006 -20.79 19.53 27.25
C LEU A 1006 -20.02 19.33 25.96
N THR A 1007 -18.94 18.54 26.04
CA THR A 1007 -18.12 18.15 24.89
C THR A 1007 -18.38 16.69 24.59
N GLY A 1008 -18.79 16.39 23.36
CA GLY A 1008 -19.08 15.03 22.93
C GLY A 1008 -17.80 14.28 22.56
N GLY A 1009 -17.77 12.99 22.88
CA GLY A 1009 -16.71 12.08 22.45
C GLY A 1009 -17.02 11.49 21.07
N ALA A 1010 -15.99 11.10 20.32
CA ALA A 1010 -16.18 10.48 19.02
C ALA A 1010 -15.10 9.45 18.70
N GLU A 1011 -15.48 8.46 17.91
CA GLU A 1011 -14.58 7.47 17.33
C GLU A 1011 -14.92 7.35 15.84
N TYR A 1012 -13.91 7.53 14.98
CA TYR A 1012 -14.09 7.46 13.53
C TYR A 1012 -14.73 6.12 13.13
N GLY A 1013 -15.75 6.18 12.26
CA GLY A 1013 -16.50 5.01 11.79
C GLY A 1013 -17.56 4.48 12.78
N HIS A 1014 -17.73 5.12 13.94
CA HIS A 1014 -18.68 4.74 14.99
C HIS A 1014 -19.49 5.94 15.48
N PRO A 1015 -20.35 6.56 14.64
CA PRO A 1015 -21.20 7.67 15.06
C PRO A 1015 -22.16 7.21 16.15
N ALA A 1016 -22.42 8.10 17.11
CA ALA A 1016 -23.34 7.80 18.19
C ALA A 1016 -24.10 9.05 18.63
N VAL A 1017 -25.30 8.83 19.17
CA VAL A 1017 -26.01 9.87 19.92
C VAL A 1017 -25.28 10.06 21.24
N GLN A 1018 -24.75 11.26 21.45
CA GLN A 1018 -24.00 11.64 22.65
C GLN A 1018 -24.92 11.61 23.87
N GLN A 1019 -26.06 12.28 23.74
CA GLN A 1019 -27.05 12.37 24.81
C GLN A 1019 -28.44 12.69 24.23
N VAL A 1020 -29.48 12.11 24.85
CA VAL A 1020 -30.86 12.59 24.66
C VAL A 1020 -31.19 13.57 25.79
N LEU A 1021 -31.29 14.84 25.45
CA LEU A 1021 -31.58 15.95 26.36
C LEU A 1021 -33.09 16.12 26.53
N GLU A 1022 -33.56 16.27 27.76
CA GLU A 1022 -34.94 16.64 28.05
C GLU A 1022 -35.03 18.14 28.35
N VAL A 1023 -35.86 18.86 27.59
CA VAL A 1023 -36.10 20.30 27.78
C VAL A 1023 -37.57 20.57 28.09
N GLU A 1024 -37.80 21.54 28.98
CA GLU A 1024 -39.14 21.95 29.42
C GLU A 1024 -39.92 22.72 28.35
#